data_AF-A0A946FU66-F1
#
_entry.id   AF-A0A946FU66-F1
#
_cell.length_a   1.000
_cell.length_b   1.000
_cell.length_c   1.000
_cell.angle_alpha   90.00
_cell.angle_beta   90.00
_cell.angle_gamma   90.00
#
_symmetry.space_group_name_H-M   'P 1'
#
loop_
_entity.id
_entity.type
_entity.pdbx_description
1 polymer ?
#
loop_
_entity_poly.entity_id
_entity_poly.type
_entity_poly.pdbx_seq_one_letter_code
_entity_poly.pdbx_strand_id
1 'polypeptide(L)'
;IKNILASRGQLPHIKTPVNKCDEEGGCGVTGFMSSIPIAGRHIYEPSVQMHNRGNGKGGGIAAVGLNAADLGVPKDVLEDHYLLQVAYLTETAIPRVELSNITPMFDIYKSEKIPTIDDYTSIGLEIKPPDVWRYFVRVKPGVLEKFIQYNNFYEMDKRKAEDEFVFQNSTRLNQTYYASLGEKQAFVLSHARNVMILKVVGYAEQATQYYCLDDFKAHGWIAHQRYPTRGRLWHPGGAHPFSGMHEALVHNGDFANYHAVCEYLKQYNIHPQFLTDTETSVLLLDLYNRVFEYPLEYIIEALAPTTEYDFDCLSPEKQQVYRYIQSQHMTGSPDGPWFFIIARNDPYQDLMQLIGITDTAMLRPQVFALQERDEVQIGLVCSEKQAIDATLQSIANEDKRFCPIADKYWNARGGSSTDGGSFTFTIKDSGKGDGSKKLITQNKFGEIVNTPEGQTDSDSSLNISSSFEDEILTQKIIELFDTNDLPALKQYCTLEIGILNFKSTKLLCDTIQSIARKDNAQKAVVIDLLTHLNDRIFQTGNKKRSSILQIIRESLRAIFKSSPYIGENKNSPYTYIDYSTRKDLRAPGKNEKILVVNAKEFEPEGRNCDSRMINQAYRLGWKQYICYGYKGQRFTGCGFGSDSDDVRFDVYDSSGDYMASGIDGMEIHVHGNAQDQLGQIMKRGKFVVHGDVGQTFMYGAKGGDVYILGNAAGRPLINATGRPRVVINGTCLDYLAESFMAGDPLKGGGFVIVNGITFDECGNMIDLSMPYPGSNLFSLASGGAIFLRDPECKVVDEHLNGGVFDRVTQADWKLIFPYLEENERLFGISIEANLLTIDGQKQPFNKVYRKVVPIKSQALGTSKK
;
A
#
# COMPACT_ATOMS: atom_id res chain seq x y z
N ILE A 1 28.25 15.74 17.82
CA ILE A 1 27.05 16.62 17.78
C ILE A 1 27.38 18.11 17.86
N LYS A 2 27.79 18.68 19.01
CA LYS A 2 27.99 20.15 19.15
C LYS A 2 28.89 20.77 18.06
N ASN A 3 30.01 20.14 17.75
CA ASN A 3 30.92 20.63 16.69
C ASN A 3 30.27 20.60 15.30
N ILE A 4 29.42 19.60 15.01
CA ILE A 4 28.66 19.51 13.75
C ILE A 4 27.72 20.72 13.66
N LEU A 5 26.89 20.93 14.69
CA LEU A 5 25.93 22.03 14.71
C LEU A 5 26.62 23.39 14.61
N ALA A 6 27.75 23.57 15.31
CA ALA A 6 28.57 24.77 15.22
C ALA A 6 29.12 25.00 13.80
N SER A 7 29.62 23.95 13.14
CA SER A 7 30.11 24.05 11.75
C SER A 7 29.00 24.43 10.76
N ARG A 8 27.78 23.88 10.93
CA ARG A 8 26.61 24.24 10.13
C ARG A 8 26.16 25.68 10.35
N GLY A 9 26.28 26.19 11.58
CA GLY A 9 25.98 27.59 11.90
C GLY A 9 26.89 28.61 11.19
N GLN A 10 27.98 28.17 10.57
CA GLN A 10 28.85 29.02 9.75
C GLN A 10 28.44 29.06 8.27
N LEU A 11 27.44 28.27 7.87
CA LEU A 11 26.90 28.31 6.52
C LEU A 11 26.19 29.66 6.28
N PRO A 12 26.24 30.19 5.05
CA PRO A 12 25.49 31.39 4.69
C PRO A 12 24.01 31.29 5.10
N HIS A 13 23.52 32.29 5.82
CA HIS A 13 22.11 32.36 6.18
C HIS A 13 21.32 33.03 5.06
N ILE A 14 20.54 32.24 4.32
CA ILE A 14 19.53 32.78 3.40
C ILE A 14 18.23 32.91 4.17
N LYS A 15 17.60 34.10 4.12
CA LYS A 15 16.24 34.29 4.63
C LYS A 15 15.26 33.60 3.69
N THR A 16 15.00 32.31 3.92
CA THR A 16 13.94 31.59 3.21
C THR A 16 12.58 31.99 3.81
N PRO A 17 11.57 32.37 3.00
CA PRO A 17 10.22 32.59 3.51
C PRO A 17 9.71 31.32 4.20
N VAL A 18 9.14 31.46 5.40
CA VAL A 18 8.60 30.30 6.17
C VAL A 18 7.19 29.92 5.72
N ASN A 19 6.58 30.70 4.83
CA ASN A 19 5.26 30.41 4.31
C ASN A 19 5.34 29.30 3.26
N LYS A 20 4.75 28.15 3.60
CA LYS A 20 4.48 27.07 2.65
C LYS A 20 3.69 27.63 1.47
N CYS A 21 4.19 27.42 0.25
CA CYS A 21 3.48 27.88 -0.95
C CYS A 21 2.35 26.93 -1.36
N ASP A 22 2.43 25.67 -0.96
CA ASP A 22 1.63 24.57 -1.52
C ASP A 22 1.05 23.67 -0.43
N GLU A 23 -0.20 23.25 -0.58
CA GLU A 23 -0.82 22.14 0.16
C GLU A 23 -0.79 20.89 -0.75
N GLU A 24 -0.58 19.70 -0.21
CA GLU A 24 -0.52 18.45 -0.98
C GLU A 24 -1.78 17.56 -0.81
N GLY A 25 -2.25 17.03 -1.94
CA GLY A 25 -3.40 16.12 -2.05
C GLY A 25 -3.02 14.66 -1.75
N GLY A 26 -3.82 13.71 -2.23
CA GLY A 26 -3.48 12.28 -2.17
C GLY A 26 -2.45 11.89 -3.22
N CYS A 27 -1.16 12.08 -2.91
CA CYS A 27 -0.05 11.75 -3.81
C CYS A 27 0.14 10.23 -3.96
N GLY A 28 0.47 9.74 -5.15
CA GLY A 28 0.77 8.33 -5.40
C GLY A 28 2.21 7.97 -5.08
N VAL A 29 2.44 7.06 -4.13
CA VAL A 29 3.78 6.53 -3.83
C VAL A 29 3.85 5.03 -3.98
N THR A 30 4.98 4.54 -4.49
CA THR A 30 5.28 3.12 -4.68
C THR A 30 6.76 2.86 -4.44
N GLY A 31 7.08 1.70 -3.88
CA GLY A 31 8.45 1.25 -3.73
C GLY A 31 8.57 -0.25 -3.51
N PHE A 32 9.72 -0.81 -3.88
CA PHE A 32 10.06 -2.20 -3.64
C PHE A 32 11.56 -2.39 -3.42
N MET A 33 11.92 -3.50 -2.79
CA MET A 33 13.30 -3.92 -2.53
C MET A 33 13.43 -5.44 -2.71
N SER A 34 14.43 -5.89 -3.47
CA SER A 34 14.62 -7.30 -3.81
C SER A 34 16.02 -7.83 -3.50
N SER A 35 16.10 -9.13 -3.18
CA SER A 35 17.35 -9.87 -2.99
C SER A 35 18.25 -9.90 -4.23
N ILE A 36 17.71 -9.62 -5.41
CA ILE A 36 18.47 -9.46 -6.64
C ILE A 36 18.24 -8.06 -7.24
N PRO A 37 19.18 -7.54 -8.06
CA PRO A 37 18.93 -6.30 -8.79
C PRO A 37 17.79 -6.45 -9.82
N ILE A 38 16.85 -5.52 -9.79
CA ILE A 38 15.68 -5.45 -10.67
C ILE A 38 15.81 -4.23 -11.59
N ALA A 39 15.43 -4.40 -12.86
CA ALA A 39 15.51 -3.36 -13.87
C ALA A 39 14.45 -2.24 -13.67
N GLY A 40 14.79 -1.01 -14.05
CA GLY A 40 13.94 0.16 -13.86
C GLY A 40 12.61 0.10 -14.60
N ARG A 41 12.48 -0.70 -15.68
CA ARG A 41 11.19 -0.97 -16.34
C ARG A 41 10.10 -1.49 -15.39
N HIS A 42 10.46 -2.11 -14.27
CA HIS A 42 9.50 -2.66 -13.32
C HIS A 42 8.95 -1.64 -12.31
N ILE A 43 9.52 -0.43 -12.20
CA ILE A 43 8.91 0.70 -11.47
C ILE A 43 8.03 1.59 -12.37
N TYR A 44 8.06 1.37 -13.69
CA TYR A 44 7.25 2.12 -14.67
C TYR A 44 5.75 1.80 -14.53
N GLU A 45 5.37 0.53 -14.70
CA GLU A 45 3.96 0.09 -14.62
C GLU A 45 3.25 0.46 -13.31
N PRO A 46 3.83 0.24 -12.11
CA PRO A 46 3.20 0.70 -10.88
C PRO A 46 3.08 2.22 -10.80
N SER A 47 4.02 2.98 -11.39
CA SER A 47 3.93 4.45 -11.45
C SER A 47 2.77 4.91 -12.34
N VAL A 48 2.57 4.25 -13.49
CA VAL A 48 1.40 4.49 -14.38
C VAL A 48 0.09 4.23 -13.63
N GLN A 49 0.02 3.18 -12.81
CA GLN A 49 -1.19 2.87 -12.04
C GLN A 49 -1.44 3.85 -10.88
N MET A 50 -0.45 4.65 -10.50
CA MET A 50 -0.58 5.75 -9.54
C MET A 50 -0.81 7.11 -10.21
N HIS A 51 -0.91 7.18 -11.53
CA HIS A 51 -1.04 8.43 -12.29
C HIS A 51 -2.24 9.27 -11.85
N ASN A 52 -3.38 8.64 -11.55
CA ASN A 52 -4.61 9.28 -11.05
C ASN A 52 -4.46 9.87 -9.63
N ARG A 53 -3.37 9.55 -8.92
CA ARG A 53 -2.98 10.14 -7.63
C ARG A 53 -1.96 11.27 -7.81
N GLY A 54 -1.74 11.73 -9.03
CA GLY A 54 -0.89 12.87 -9.38
C GLY A 54 -1.61 13.84 -10.32
N ASN A 55 -1.02 15.01 -10.55
CA ASN A 55 -1.56 15.99 -11.50
C ASN A 55 -0.49 16.53 -12.48
N GLY A 56 0.61 15.79 -12.66
CA GLY A 56 1.69 16.12 -13.60
C GLY A 56 2.60 17.27 -13.16
N LYS A 57 2.44 17.80 -11.94
CA LYS A 57 3.25 18.95 -11.44
C LYS A 57 4.54 18.55 -10.72
N GLY A 58 4.86 17.26 -10.70
CA GLY A 58 6.08 16.76 -10.07
C GLY A 58 6.09 15.26 -10.00
N GLY A 59 7.10 14.66 -10.61
CA GLY A 59 7.29 13.21 -10.64
C GLY A 59 8.76 12.90 -10.49
N GLY A 60 9.06 11.73 -9.95
CA GLY A 60 10.44 11.31 -9.83
C GLY A 60 10.58 9.93 -9.24
N ILE A 61 11.81 9.46 -9.31
CA ILE A 61 12.20 8.13 -8.86
C ILE A 61 13.53 8.20 -8.12
N ALA A 62 13.75 7.22 -7.26
CA ALA A 62 15.06 6.95 -6.71
C ALA A 62 15.37 5.46 -6.76
N ALA A 63 16.65 5.15 -6.88
CA ALA A 63 17.19 3.80 -6.92
C ALA A 63 18.28 3.66 -5.86
N VAL A 64 18.34 2.51 -5.18
CA VAL A 64 19.34 2.16 -4.17
C VAL A 64 19.89 0.77 -4.42
N GLY A 65 21.18 0.57 -4.15
CA GLY A 65 21.83 -0.69 -4.48
C GLY A 65 22.01 -0.84 -5.98
N LEU A 66 22.64 0.17 -6.58
CA LEU A 66 22.86 0.31 -8.01
C LEU A 66 23.78 -0.80 -8.53
N ASN A 67 23.71 -1.06 -9.84
CA ASN A 67 24.63 -1.96 -10.50
C ASN A 67 25.89 -1.20 -10.99
N ALA A 68 27.07 -1.66 -10.56
CA ALA A 68 28.34 -1.02 -10.93
C ALA A 68 28.67 -1.12 -12.44
N ALA A 69 28.27 -2.23 -13.09
CA ALA A 69 28.49 -2.44 -14.52
C ALA A 69 27.64 -1.48 -15.36
N ASP A 70 26.37 -1.25 -14.99
CA ASP A 70 25.49 -0.27 -15.65
C ASP A 70 26.01 1.16 -15.53
N LEU A 71 26.77 1.44 -14.47
CA LEU A 71 27.43 2.73 -14.22
C LEU A 71 28.81 2.83 -14.87
N GLY A 72 29.35 1.73 -15.39
CA GLY A 72 30.70 1.66 -15.95
C GLY A 72 31.79 2.03 -14.93
N VAL A 73 31.63 1.59 -13.68
CA VAL A 73 32.60 1.79 -12.61
C VAL A 73 32.89 0.46 -11.89
N PRO A 74 34.07 0.30 -11.26
CA PRO A 74 34.35 -0.81 -10.36
C PRO A 74 33.39 -0.85 -9.15
N LYS A 75 33.18 -2.05 -8.58
CA LYS A 75 32.29 -2.26 -7.43
C LYS A 75 32.74 -1.47 -6.20
N ASP A 76 34.04 -1.47 -5.92
CA ASP A 76 34.65 -0.69 -4.83
C ASP A 76 34.44 0.81 -5.01
N VAL A 77 34.48 1.33 -6.24
CA VAL A 77 34.18 2.74 -6.51
C VAL A 77 32.72 3.06 -6.18
N LEU A 78 31.77 2.22 -6.58
CA LEU A 78 30.35 2.42 -6.28
C LEU A 78 30.05 2.40 -4.76
N GLU A 79 30.72 1.52 -4.02
CA GLU A 79 30.51 1.34 -2.58
C GLU A 79 31.19 2.44 -1.75
N ASP A 80 32.31 2.99 -2.24
CA ASP A 80 33.17 3.87 -1.47
C ASP A 80 33.02 5.36 -1.85
N HIS A 81 32.77 5.68 -3.12
CA HIS A 81 32.64 7.06 -3.61
C HIS A 81 31.22 7.60 -3.44
N TYR A 82 31.12 8.91 -3.23
CA TYR A 82 29.82 9.60 -3.32
C TYR A 82 29.42 9.72 -4.78
N LEU A 83 28.17 9.40 -5.07
CA LEU A 83 27.46 9.74 -6.28
C LEU A 83 26.81 11.11 -6.10
N LEU A 84 27.56 12.16 -6.40
CA LEU A 84 27.03 13.53 -6.40
C LEU A 84 26.29 13.78 -7.71
N GLN A 85 24.99 13.99 -7.64
CA GLN A 85 24.14 14.30 -8.78
C GLN A 85 23.70 15.76 -8.74
N VAL A 86 24.02 16.50 -9.79
CA VAL A 86 23.64 17.91 -9.93
C VAL A 86 22.74 18.06 -11.15
N ALA A 87 21.54 18.59 -10.91
CA ALA A 87 20.62 19.02 -11.95
C ALA A 87 20.98 20.45 -12.39
N TYR A 88 21.22 20.63 -13.69
CA TYR A 88 21.49 21.91 -14.31
C TYR A 88 20.26 22.37 -15.10
N LEU A 89 19.82 23.59 -14.80
CA LEU A 89 18.70 24.25 -15.46
C LEU A 89 19.19 25.13 -16.61
N THR A 90 20.45 25.55 -16.54
CA THR A 90 21.15 26.29 -17.60
C THR A 90 22.54 25.70 -17.82
N GLU A 91 22.91 25.48 -19.08
CA GLU A 91 24.23 24.92 -19.43
C GLU A 91 25.38 25.81 -18.96
N THR A 92 25.17 27.12 -18.89
CA THR A 92 26.15 28.11 -18.41
C THR A 92 26.50 27.95 -16.93
N ALA A 93 25.70 27.20 -16.16
CA ALA A 93 25.97 26.92 -14.76
C ALA A 93 27.00 25.80 -14.55
N ILE A 94 27.16 24.87 -15.51
CA ILE A 94 28.06 23.71 -15.41
C ILE A 94 29.50 24.13 -15.06
N PRO A 95 30.20 24.94 -15.86
CA PRO A 95 31.59 25.29 -15.58
C PRO A 95 31.74 26.09 -14.27
N ARG A 96 30.72 26.86 -13.88
CA ARG A 96 30.73 27.63 -12.63
C ARG A 96 30.63 26.72 -11.41
N VAL A 97 29.68 25.78 -11.43
CA VAL A 97 29.52 24.78 -10.36
C VAL A 97 30.76 23.90 -10.25
N GLU A 98 31.30 23.43 -11.38
CA GLU A 98 32.52 22.61 -11.38
C GLU A 98 33.73 23.35 -10.81
N LEU A 99 33.89 24.63 -11.16
CA LEU A 99 34.98 25.47 -10.68
C LEU A 99 34.84 25.82 -9.19
N SER A 100 33.62 26.00 -8.66
CA SER A 100 33.41 26.46 -7.28
C SER A 100 33.18 25.32 -6.26
N ASN A 101 32.51 24.25 -6.65
CA ASN A 101 31.98 23.24 -5.71
C ASN A 101 32.42 21.80 -6.00
N ILE A 102 33.00 21.51 -7.18
CA ILE A 102 33.41 20.15 -7.55
C ILE A 102 34.94 20.03 -7.60
N THR A 103 35.57 20.57 -8.63
CA THR A 103 37.00 20.36 -8.96
C THR A 103 37.96 20.76 -7.84
N PRO A 104 37.77 21.87 -7.09
CA PRO A 104 38.68 22.21 -5.99
C PRO A 104 38.52 21.30 -4.78
N MET A 105 37.33 20.73 -4.58
CA MET A 105 36.94 20.04 -3.35
C MET A 105 37.15 18.53 -3.42
N PHE A 106 37.00 17.95 -4.62
CA PHE A 106 36.93 16.50 -4.81
C PHE A 106 37.98 15.95 -5.77
N ASP A 107 38.45 14.75 -5.47
CA ASP A 107 39.03 13.84 -6.46
C ASP A 107 37.87 13.16 -7.22
N ILE A 108 37.86 13.32 -8.54
CA ILE A 108 36.80 12.84 -9.41
C ILE A 108 37.30 11.58 -10.10
N TYR A 109 36.68 10.43 -9.80
CA TYR A 109 36.98 9.18 -10.48
C TYR A 109 36.36 9.18 -11.89
N LYS A 110 35.08 9.56 -11.96
CA LYS A 110 34.29 9.63 -13.20
C LYS A 110 33.25 10.73 -13.09
N SER A 111 33.05 11.46 -14.18
CA SER A 111 31.92 12.39 -14.36
C SER A 111 31.26 12.14 -15.71
N GLU A 112 29.93 12.18 -15.74
CA GLU A 112 29.18 12.04 -16.99
C GLU A 112 27.78 12.66 -16.88
N LYS A 113 27.26 13.10 -18.02
CA LYS A 113 25.86 13.46 -18.19
C LYS A 113 25.02 12.18 -18.25
N ILE A 114 23.90 12.15 -17.52
CA ILE A 114 22.96 11.03 -17.57
C ILE A 114 22.28 11.01 -18.94
N PRO A 115 22.21 9.84 -19.62
CA PRO A 115 21.54 9.71 -20.91
C PRO A 115 20.08 10.15 -20.84
N THR A 116 19.61 10.80 -21.91
CA THR A 116 18.21 11.19 -22.06
C THR A 116 17.72 10.86 -23.47
N ILE A 117 16.40 10.73 -23.63
CA ILE A 117 15.80 10.79 -24.96
C ILE A 117 15.96 12.21 -25.54
N ASP A 118 16.04 12.32 -26.86
CA ASP A 118 16.24 13.62 -27.54
C ASP A 118 14.97 14.49 -27.49
N ASP A 119 13.80 13.88 -27.76
CA ASP A 119 12.51 14.57 -27.79
C ASP A 119 11.68 14.23 -26.55
N TYR A 120 11.73 15.10 -25.54
CA TYR A 120 10.93 14.96 -24.32
C TYR A 120 9.42 15.07 -24.55
N THR A 121 8.99 15.73 -25.63
CA THR A 121 7.56 15.89 -25.92
C THR A 121 6.92 14.59 -26.41
N SER A 122 7.74 13.66 -26.93
CA SER A 122 7.29 12.33 -27.39
C SER A 122 6.67 11.47 -26.29
N ILE A 123 7.02 11.74 -25.02
CA ILE A 123 6.46 11.06 -23.83
C ILE A 123 5.46 11.95 -23.08
N GLY A 124 5.02 13.06 -23.67
CA GLY A 124 3.99 13.94 -23.11
C GLY A 124 4.46 14.91 -22.03
N LEU A 125 5.76 15.18 -21.93
CA LEU A 125 6.27 16.23 -21.05
C LEU A 125 6.13 17.61 -21.71
N GLU A 126 5.57 18.58 -20.98
CA GLU A 126 5.46 19.97 -21.43
C GLU A 126 6.75 20.77 -21.16
N ILE A 127 7.47 20.40 -20.11
CA ILE A 127 8.68 21.07 -19.63
C ILE A 127 9.86 20.13 -19.80
N LYS A 128 10.91 20.59 -20.48
CA LYS A 128 12.16 19.84 -20.61
C LYS A 128 12.74 19.57 -19.21
N PRO A 129 12.98 18.30 -18.82
CA PRO A 129 13.63 18.00 -17.56
C PRO A 129 15.09 18.52 -17.54
N PRO A 130 15.66 18.76 -16.35
CA PRO A 130 17.01 19.30 -16.23
C PRO A 130 18.06 18.32 -16.77
N ASP A 131 19.18 18.88 -17.23
CA ASP A 131 20.35 18.07 -17.54
C ASP A 131 20.99 17.62 -16.23
N VAL A 132 21.08 16.30 -16.00
CA VAL A 132 21.66 15.77 -14.77
C VAL A 132 23.06 15.25 -15.05
N TRP A 133 24.05 15.75 -14.31
CA TRP A 133 25.39 15.17 -14.27
C TRP A 133 25.59 14.38 -12.99
N ARG A 134 26.29 13.26 -13.10
CA ARG A 134 26.72 12.45 -11.97
C ARG A 134 28.24 12.45 -11.86
N TYR A 135 28.74 12.66 -10.65
CA TYR A 135 30.16 12.69 -10.32
C TYR A 135 30.45 11.65 -9.24
N PHE A 136 31.32 10.69 -9.53
CA PHE A 136 31.87 9.74 -8.55
C PHE A 136 33.07 10.39 -7.87
N VAL A 137 32.89 10.80 -6.61
CA VAL A 137 33.82 11.69 -5.94
C VAL A 137 34.23 11.22 -4.54
N ARG A 138 35.45 11.59 -4.16
CA ARG A 138 35.96 11.60 -2.78
C ARG A 138 36.50 12.99 -2.45
N VAL A 139 36.37 13.45 -1.22
CA VAL A 139 36.92 14.74 -0.81
C VAL A 139 38.44 14.63 -0.84
N LYS A 140 39.10 15.62 -1.44
CA LYS A 140 40.57 15.64 -1.51
C LYS A 140 41.16 15.53 -0.11
N PRO A 141 42.17 14.69 0.13
CA PRO A 141 42.73 14.47 1.48
C PRO A 141 43.07 15.76 2.22
N GLY A 142 43.77 16.69 1.56
CA GLY A 142 44.15 17.97 2.15
C GLY A 142 43.00 18.96 2.37
N VAL A 143 41.88 18.81 1.65
CA VAL A 143 40.65 19.59 1.88
C VAL A 143 39.93 19.05 3.12
N LEU A 144 39.80 17.72 3.21
CA LEU A 144 39.17 17.05 4.34
C LEU A 144 39.95 17.28 5.65
N GLU A 145 41.28 17.20 5.62
CA GLU A 145 42.12 17.46 6.79
C GLU A 145 41.95 18.89 7.31
N LYS A 146 41.92 19.89 6.43
CA LYS A 146 41.64 21.28 6.80
C LYS A 146 40.24 21.44 7.38
N PHE A 147 39.24 20.77 6.81
CA PHE A 147 37.87 20.81 7.32
C PHE A 147 37.77 20.19 8.72
N ILE A 148 38.44 19.06 8.95
CA ILE A 148 38.52 18.41 10.27
C ILE A 148 39.21 19.33 11.27
N GLN A 149 40.34 19.93 10.89
CA GLN A 149 41.12 20.83 11.75
C GLN A 149 40.30 22.06 12.16
N TYR A 150 39.68 22.71 11.19
CA TYR A 150 38.94 23.96 11.38
C TYR A 150 37.68 23.77 12.25
N ASN A 151 37.00 22.62 12.14
CA ASN A 151 35.77 22.34 12.89
C ASN A 151 36.00 21.48 14.15
N ASN A 152 37.25 21.15 14.49
CA ASN A 152 37.61 20.29 15.62
C ASN A 152 36.92 18.90 15.56
N PHE A 153 37.02 18.23 14.41
CA PHE A 153 36.48 16.87 14.22
C PHE A 153 37.52 15.76 14.43
N TYR A 154 38.58 16.00 15.21
CA TYR A 154 39.68 15.04 15.39
C TYR A 154 39.25 13.68 15.95
N GLU A 155 38.18 13.66 16.76
CA GLU A 155 37.62 12.45 17.38
C GLU A 155 36.53 11.77 16.51
N MET A 156 36.16 12.38 15.38
CA MET A 156 35.17 11.82 14.48
C MET A 156 35.84 10.87 13.48
N ASP A 157 35.15 9.77 13.16
CA ASP A 157 35.55 8.90 12.05
C ASP A 157 35.71 9.73 10.76
N LYS A 158 36.80 9.48 10.02
CA LYS A 158 37.16 10.28 8.85
C LYS A 158 36.08 10.22 7.76
N ARG A 159 35.40 9.08 7.60
CA ARG A 159 34.30 8.90 6.63
C ARG A 159 33.06 9.68 7.05
N LYS A 160 32.73 9.70 8.35
CA LYS A 160 31.65 10.56 8.89
C LYS A 160 31.95 12.05 8.75
N ALA A 161 33.21 12.46 8.96
CA ALA A 161 33.64 13.85 8.72
C ALA A 161 33.53 14.23 7.23
N GLU A 162 33.80 13.28 6.34
CA GLU A 162 33.63 13.45 4.90
C GLU A 162 32.14 13.57 4.51
N ASP A 163 31.24 12.79 5.14
CA ASP A 163 29.79 12.92 4.93
C ASP A 163 29.32 14.33 5.30
N GLU A 164 29.77 14.86 6.44
CA GLU A 164 29.44 16.22 6.86
C GLU A 164 30.01 17.27 5.90
N PHE A 165 31.22 17.07 5.36
CA PHE A 165 31.77 17.95 4.34
C PHE A 165 30.90 17.95 3.07
N VAL A 166 30.52 16.77 2.57
CA VAL A 166 29.69 16.61 1.36
C VAL A 166 28.30 17.21 1.56
N PHE A 167 27.68 16.97 2.72
CA PHE A 167 26.41 17.58 3.10
C PHE A 167 26.50 19.10 3.02
N GLN A 168 27.48 19.70 3.70
CA GLN A 168 27.64 21.15 3.71
C GLN A 168 28.04 21.73 2.35
N ASN A 169 28.84 21.02 1.55
CA ASN A 169 29.16 21.43 0.19
C ASN A 169 27.91 21.48 -0.70
N SER A 170 27.04 20.48 -0.58
CA SER A 170 25.76 20.41 -1.29
C SER A 170 24.84 21.55 -0.87
N THR A 171 24.76 21.83 0.43
CA THR A 171 24.01 22.98 0.96
C THR A 171 24.54 24.29 0.40
N ARG A 172 25.86 24.51 0.36
CA ARG A 172 26.48 25.71 -0.24
C ARG A 172 26.20 25.84 -1.73
N LEU A 173 26.24 24.73 -2.47
CA LEU A 173 25.89 24.70 -3.90
C LEU A 173 24.45 25.15 -4.09
N ASN A 174 23.49 24.53 -3.39
CA ASN A 174 22.09 24.90 -3.50
C ASN A 174 21.84 26.35 -3.05
N GLN A 175 22.50 26.84 -1.99
CA GLN A 175 22.40 28.24 -1.57
C GLN A 175 22.83 29.22 -2.67
N THR A 176 23.91 28.88 -3.37
CA THR A 176 24.52 29.74 -4.39
C THR A 176 23.74 29.71 -5.70
N TYR A 177 23.32 28.52 -6.13
CA TYR A 177 22.79 28.29 -7.48
C TYR A 177 21.27 28.03 -7.53
N TYR A 178 20.61 27.86 -6.38
CA TYR A 178 19.16 27.60 -6.30
C TYR A 178 18.40 28.60 -5.41
N ALA A 179 18.90 28.91 -4.21
CA ALA A 179 18.12 29.55 -3.15
C ALA A 179 18.22 31.09 -3.08
N SER A 180 18.94 31.75 -3.98
CA SER A 180 19.07 33.21 -3.95
C SER A 180 17.87 33.90 -4.63
N LEU A 181 17.65 35.19 -4.33
CA LEU A 181 16.71 36.10 -5.02
C LEU A 181 17.00 36.26 -6.54
N GLY A 182 17.82 35.39 -7.12
CA GLY A 182 18.19 35.33 -8.53
C GLY A 182 17.55 34.15 -9.26
N GLU A 183 18.00 33.93 -10.50
CA GLU A 183 17.53 32.82 -11.33
C GLU A 183 18.00 31.47 -10.77
N LYS A 184 17.13 30.46 -10.83
CA LYS A 184 17.47 29.08 -10.47
C LYS A 184 18.34 28.49 -11.58
N GLN A 185 19.58 28.09 -11.25
CA GLN A 185 20.57 27.66 -12.22
C GLN A 185 20.96 26.18 -12.08
N ALA A 186 21.14 25.70 -10.85
CA ALA A 186 21.49 24.31 -10.57
C ALA A 186 21.14 23.92 -9.12
N PHE A 187 20.93 22.63 -8.89
CA PHE A 187 20.70 22.10 -7.54
C PHE A 187 21.12 20.62 -7.44
N VAL A 188 21.44 20.18 -6.23
CA VAL A 188 21.80 18.79 -5.92
C VAL A 188 20.55 17.92 -5.83
N LEU A 189 20.54 16.81 -6.56
CA LEU A 189 19.50 15.78 -6.52
C LEU A 189 19.83 14.70 -5.48
N SER A 190 21.07 14.22 -5.50
CA SER A 190 21.62 13.20 -4.61
C SER A 190 23.07 13.54 -4.30
N HIS A 191 23.51 13.19 -3.10
CA HIS A 191 24.91 13.31 -2.64
C HIS A 191 25.30 12.08 -1.82
N ALA A 192 24.72 10.95 -2.18
CA ALA A 192 24.77 9.69 -1.47
C ALA A 192 25.83 8.75 -2.02
N ARG A 193 26.14 7.68 -1.29
CA ARG A 193 26.78 6.49 -1.86
C ARG A 193 25.70 5.52 -2.30
N ASN A 194 25.83 4.96 -3.50
CA ASN A 194 24.95 3.89 -3.99
C ASN A 194 23.44 4.22 -4.00
N VAL A 195 23.09 5.51 -4.10
CA VAL A 195 21.70 6.00 -4.23
C VAL A 195 21.63 7.07 -5.32
N MET A 196 20.66 6.93 -6.21
CA MET A 196 20.38 7.84 -7.32
C MET A 196 18.98 8.45 -7.17
N ILE A 197 18.82 9.73 -7.51
CA ILE A 197 17.53 10.43 -7.57
C ILE A 197 17.39 11.14 -8.92
N LEU A 198 16.23 10.99 -9.55
CA LEU A 198 15.89 11.64 -10.82
C LEU A 198 14.47 12.20 -10.77
N LYS A 199 14.30 13.40 -11.33
CA LYS A 199 13.08 14.20 -11.20
C LYS A 199 12.67 14.84 -12.51
N VAL A 200 11.37 15.01 -12.68
CA VAL A 200 10.74 15.71 -13.81
C VAL A 200 9.58 16.59 -13.31
N VAL A 201 9.24 17.63 -14.08
CA VAL A 201 7.92 18.27 -13.94
C VAL A 201 6.98 17.53 -14.88
N GLY A 202 6.35 16.50 -14.32
CA GLY A 202 5.56 15.50 -15.03
C GLY A 202 5.17 14.39 -14.06
N TYR A 203 4.98 13.19 -14.59
CA TYR A 203 4.69 11.97 -13.83
C TYR A 203 5.94 11.10 -13.65
N ALA A 204 5.95 10.23 -12.64
CA ALA A 204 7.11 9.40 -12.30
C ALA A 204 7.52 8.42 -13.41
N GLU A 205 6.55 7.86 -14.15
CA GLU A 205 6.79 7.00 -15.31
C GLU A 205 7.50 7.72 -16.46
N GLN A 206 7.30 9.03 -16.58
CA GLN A 206 8.01 9.84 -17.57
C GLN A 206 9.47 10.05 -17.18
N ALA A 207 9.80 10.00 -15.88
CA ALA A 207 11.19 10.07 -15.42
C ALA A 207 11.97 8.81 -15.81
N THR A 208 11.38 7.62 -15.72
CA THR A 208 12.05 6.37 -16.14
C THR A 208 12.30 6.34 -17.64
N GLN A 209 11.35 6.83 -18.45
CA GLN A 209 11.49 6.95 -19.89
C GLN A 209 12.51 8.02 -20.27
N TYR A 210 12.38 9.24 -19.74
CA TYR A 210 13.23 10.36 -20.13
C TYR A 210 14.70 10.06 -19.86
N TYR A 211 15.03 9.51 -18.68
CA TYR A 211 16.41 9.20 -18.29
C TYR A 211 16.85 7.78 -18.67
N CYS A 212 16.14 7.10 -19.59
CA CYS A 212 16.53 5.82 -20.20
C CYS A 212 16.86 4.71 -19.19
N LEU A 213 15.96 4.48 -18.21
CA LEU A 213 16.23 3.59 -17.08
C LEU A 213 15.68 2.18 -17.24
N ASP A 214 15.11 1.86 -18.39
CA ASP A 214 14.44 0.58 -18.65
C ASP A 214 15.30 -0.64 -18.26
N ASP A 215 16.59 -0.62 -18.62
CA ASP A 215 17.56 -1.69 -18.35
C ASP A 215 18.47 -1.42 -17.15
N PHE A 216 18.40 -0.23 -16.54
CA PHE A 216 19.22 0.11 -15.39
C PHE A 216 18.78 -0.69 -14.17
N LYS A 217 19.69 -1.40 -13.50
CA LYS A 217 19.34 -2.29 -12.39
C LYS A 217 19.71 -1.72 -11.02
N ALA A 218 18.83 -1.95 -10.07
CA ALA A 218 19.06 -1.66 -8.66
C ALA A 218 18.30 -2.64 -7.74
N HIS A 219 18.75 -2.81 -6.50
CA HIS A 219 18.06 -3.64 -5.51
C HIS A 219 16.74 -3.02 -5.03
N GLY A 220 16.69 -1.70 -4.91
CA GLY A 220 15.51 -0.99 -4.44
C GLY A 220 15.13 0.18 -5.33
N TRP A 221 13.84 0.39 -5.49
CA TRP A 221 13.25 1.47 -6.26
C TRP A 221 12.12 2.13 -5.48
N ILE A 222 12.02 3.46 -5.56
CA ILE A 222 10.88 4.23 -5.07
C ILE A 222 10.47 5.25 -6.13
N ALA A 223 9.17 5.52 -6.25
CA ALA A 223 8.60 6.49 -7.18
C ALA A 223 7.48 7.30 -6.53
N HIS A 224 7.27 8.51 -7.05
CA HIS A 224 6.31 9.45 -6.49
C HIS A 224 5.60 10.28 -7.54
N GLN A 225 4.28 10.33 -7.46
CA GLN A 225 3.36 11.19 -8.19
C GLN A 225 2.88 12.33 -7.30
N ARG A 226 3.26 13.57 -7.60
CA ARG A 226 2.88 14.74 -6.78
C ARG A 226 1.51 15.30 -7.19
N TYR A 227 0.73 15.70 -6.19
CA TYR A 227 -0.54 16.40 -6.35
C TYR A 227 -0.58 17.67 -5.48
N PRO A 228 0.02 18.81 -5.88
CA PRO A 228 -0.18 20.06 -5.16
C PRO A 228 -1.60 20.61 -5.40
N THR A 229 -2.34 20.90 -4.33
CA THR A 229 -3.69 21.50 -4.34
C THR A 229 -3.64 23.03 -4.35
N ARG A 230 -2.54 23.62 -3.90
CA ARG A 230 -2.19 25.04 -4.04
C ARG A 230 -0.75 25.11 -4.56
N GLY A 231 -0.47 25.97 -5.54
CA GLY A 231 0.89 26.10 -6.07
C GLY A 231 1.00 26.43 -7.56
N ARG A 232 1.73 27.51 -7.85
CA ARG A 232 2.10 27.98 -9.21
C ARG A 232 3.53 27.54 -9.61
N LEU A 233 4.25 26.76 -8.79
CA LEU A 233 5.67 26.49 -9.02
C LEU A 233 5.90 25.27 -9.95
N TRP A 234 6.19 25.56 -11.21
CA TRP A 234 6.57 24.60 -12.25
C TRP A 234 8.10 24.41 -12.28
N HIS A 235 8.68 23.79 -11.24
CA HIS A 235 10.14 23.64 -11.17
C HIS A 235 10.58 22.25 -10.67
N PRO A 236 11.50 21.55 -11.37
CA PRO A 236 11.89 20.17 -11.04
C PRO A 236 12.50 20.02 -9.64
N GLY A 237 13.09 21.08 -9.08
CA GLY A 237 13.61 21.10 -7.71
C GLY A 237 12.54 20.84 -6.63
N GLY A 238 11.27 21.19 -6.87
CA GLY A 238 10.17 20.92 -5.94
C GLY A 238 9.52 19.54 -6.11
N ALA A 239 9.92 18.76 -7.11
CA ALA A 239 9.44 17.39 -7.27
C ALA A 239 10.13 16.44 -6.27
N HIS A 240 9.46 15.36 -5.90
CA HIS A 240 10.00 14.30 -5.03
C HIS A 240 10.63 13.20 -5.90
N PRO A 241 11.54 12.34 -5.37
CA PRO A 241 12.01 12.18 -3.98
C PRO A 241 12.99 13.25 -3.46
N PHE A 242 13.31 13.32 -2.16
CA PHE A 242 14.42 14.15 -1.63
C PHE A 242 15.50 13.33 -0.93
N SER A 243 16.73 13.85 -0.88
CA SER A 243 17.91 13.21 -0.27
C SER A 243 18.25 13.81 1.09
N GLY A 244 18.52 12.96 2.09
CA GLY A 244 18.99 13.37 3.44
C GLY A 244 20.52 13.32 3.54
N MET A 245 21.10 12.17 3.21
CA MET A 245 22.49 11.99 2.74
C MET A 245 22.60 10.66 2.02
N HIS A 246 22.24 9.56 2.70
CA HIS A 246 22.28 8.20 2.17
C HIS A 246 20.88 7.58 2.06
N GLU A 247 19.87 8.44 2.13
CA GLU A 247 18.45 8.13 2.07
C GLU A 247 17.79 8.95 0.96
N ALA A 248 16.89 8.32 0.22
CA ALA A 248 15.91 8.97 -0.62
C ALA A 248 14.51 8.76 -0.03
N LEU A 249 13.73 9.83 0.13
CA LEU A 249 12.41 9.78 0.76
C LEU A 249 11.35 10.30 -0.22
N VAL A 250 10.24 9.55 -0.31
CA VAL A 250 8.98 9.99 -0.89
C VAL A 250 7.90 10.05 0.18
N HIS A 251 6.95 10.96 -0.01
CA HIS A 251 5.94 11.31 0.97
C HIS A 251 4.58 11.39 0.28
N ASN A 252 3.59 10.66 0.79
CA ASN A 252 2.19 10.89 0.45
C ASN A 252 1.55 11.59 1.63
N GLY A 253 1.37 12.92 1.56
CA GLY A 253 0.86 13.64 2.70
C GLY A 253 0.96 15.14 2.66
N ASP A 254 0.49 15.77 3.73
CA ASP A 254 0.65 17.20 3.99
C ASP A 254 0.82 17.41 5.50
N PHE A 255 1.89 18.09 5.92
CA PHE A 255 2.14 18.37 7.33
C PHE A 255 1.26 19.51 7.82
N ALA A 256 0.42 19.23 8.81
CA ALA A 256 -0.34 20.24 9.53
C ALA A 256 0.57 21.18 10.34
N ASN A 257 1.74 20.68 10.77
CA ASN A 257 2.69 21.40 11.61
C ASN A 257 4.01 21.77 10.89
N TYR A 258 4.01 21.88 9.56
CA TYR A 258 5.20 22.19 8.74
C TYR A 258 6.10 23.31 9.29
N HIS A 259 5.49 24.42 9.71
CA HIS A 259 6.25 25.56 10.26
C HIS A 259 6.99 25.19 11.56
N ALA A 260 6.35 24.42 12.44
CA ALA A 260 6.97 23.98 13.69
C ALA A 260 8.17 23.07 13.40
N VAL A 261 8.04 22.15 12.45
CA VAL A 261 9.13 21.28 11.99
C VAL A 261 10.28 22.10 11.40
N CYS A 262 9.99 23.13 10.61
CA CYS A 262 11.02 24.03 10.10
C CYS A 262 11.76 24.78 11.22
N GLU A 263 11.04 25.31 12.21
CA GLU A 263 11.65 25.97 13.37
C GLU A 263 12.48 24.99 14.21
N TYR A 264 12.03 23.74 14.33
CA TYR A 264 12.78 22.67 14.98
C TYR A 264 14.13 22.44 14.28
N LEU A 265 14.14 22.23 12.95
CA LEU A 265 15.36 22.05 12.16
C LEU A 265 16.30 23.27 12.26
N LYS A 266 15.76 24.49 12.31
CA LYS A 266 16.55 25.73 12.46
C LYS A 266 17.35 25.77 13.76
N GLN A 267 16.84 25.19 14.85
CA GLN A 267 17.59 25.09 16.12
C GLN A 267 18.87 24.26 15.96
N TYR A 268 18.94 23.40 14.95
CA TYR A 268 20.09 22.58 14.60
C TYR A 268 20.90 23.12 13.41
N ASN A 269 20.68 24.39 13.04
CA ASN A 269 21.29 25.05 11.88
C ASN A 269 21.03 24.31 10.55
N ILE A 270 19.85 23.70 10.43
CA ILE A 270 19.37 23.08 9.19
C ILE A 270 18.24 23.95 8.64
N HIS A 271 18.39 24.38 7.39
CA HIS A 271 17.47 25.31 6.75
C HIS A 271 16.95 24.70 5.44
N PRO A 272 15.68 24.25 5.40
CA PRO A 272 15.03 23.79 4.17
C PRO A 272 15.04 24.87 3.07
N GLN A 273 15.22 24.46 1.82
CA GLN A 273 15.47 25.32 0.67
C GLN A 273 14.46 25.13 -0.47
N PHE A 274 13.87 23.94 -0.57
CA PHE A 274 12.89 23.59 -1.60
C PHE A 274 11.45 23.79 -1.13
N LEU A 275 11.25 24.05 0.18
CA LEU A 275 9.97 24.43 0.78
C LEU A 275 8.88 23.37 0.64
N THR A 276 9.26 22.11 0.86
CA THR A 276 8.36 20.96 0.82
C THR A 276 8.44 20.17 2.11
N ASP A 277 7.33 19.54 2.51
CA ASP A 277 7.30 18.66 3.68
C ASP A 277 8.27 17.49 3.54
N THR A 278 8.40 16.95 2.33
CA THR A 278 9.31 15.85 1.99
C THR A 278 10.77 16.20 2.24
N GLU A 279 11.20 17.41 1.87
CA GLU A 279 12.54 17.90 2.20
C GLU A 279 12.73 17.99 3.71
N THR A 280 11.77 18.56 4.44
CA THR A 280 11.87 18.65 5.90
C THR A 280 11.92 17.27 6.56
N SER A 281 11.17 16.31 6.03
CA SER A 281 11.11 14.93 6.50
C SER A 281 12.46 14.23 6.36
N VAL A 282 13.09 14.33 5.18
CA VAL A 282 14.36 13.66 4.95
C VAL A 282 15.51 14.34 5.71
N LEU A 283 15.41 15.65 5.97
CA LEU A 283 16.36 16.37 6.82
C LEU A 283 16.21 16.01 8.31
N LEU A 284 14.99 15.77 8.80
CA LEU A 284 14.77 15.20 10.13
C LEU A 284 15.37 13.79 10.22
N LEU A 285 15.16 12.98 9.19
CA LEU A 285 15.71 11.63 9.11
C LEU A 285 17.25 11.66 9.16
N ASP A 286 17.91 12.50 8.36
CA ASP A 286 19.38 12.68 8.40
C ASP A 286 19.86 13.18 9.78
N LEU A 287 19.15 14.13 10.39
CA LEU A 287 19.46 14.63 11.72
C LEU A 287 19.42 13.50 12.77
N TYR A 288 18.34 12.73 12.81
CA TYR A 288 18.19 11.65 13.79
C TYR A 288 19.13 10.47 13.50
N ASN A 289 19.35 10.14 12.24
CA ASN A 289 20.23 9.06 11.82
C ASN A 289 21.71 9.42 11.96
N ARG A 290 22.21 10.36 11.18
CA ARG A 290 23.65 10.61 11.05
C ARG A 290 24.21 11.51 12.13
N VAL A 291 23.42 12.47 12.63
CA VAL A 291 23.91 13.45 13.62
C VAL A 291 23.71 12.94 15.04
N PHE A 292 22.52 12.41 15.35
CA PHE A 292 22.22 11.86 16.68
C PHE A 292 22.57 10.39 16.84
N GLU A 293 22.79 9.67 15.74
CA GLU A 293 23.17 8.25 15.73
C GLU A 293 22.14 7.36 16.44
N TYR A 294 20.86 7.71 16.28
CA TYR A 294 19.78 6.92 16.86
C TYR A 294 19.61 5.59 16.13
N PRO A 295 19.34 4.49 16.86
CA PRO A 295 18.80 3.27 16.28
C PRO A 295 17.52 3.57 15.51
N LEU A 296 17.24 2.77 14.46
CA LEU A 296 16.09 2.99 13.60
C LEU A 296 14.76 3.03 14.35
N GLU A 297 14.59 2.19 15.38
CA GLU A 297 13.41 2.22 16.26
C GLU A 297 13.16 3.62 16.84
N TYR A 298 14.23 4.29 17.31
CA TYR A 298 14.14 5.60 17.96
C TYR A 298 13.97 6.74 16.97
N ILE A 299 14.51 6.57 15.75
CA ILE A 299 14.20 7.46 14.64
C ILE A 299 12.72 7.39 14.31
N ILE A 300 12.16 6.18 14.20
CA ILE A 300 10.73 5.98 13.93
C ILE A 300 9.90 6.57 15.08
N GLU A 301 10.27 6.33 16.33
CA GLU A 301 9.59 6.93 17.50
C GLU A 301 9.62 8.46 17.49
N ALA A 302 10.74 9.07 17.08
CA ALA A 302 10.84 10.52 16.97
C ALA A 302 9.98 11.11 15.83
N LEU A 303 9.66 10.32 14.79
CA LEU A 303 8.83 10.74 13.66
C LEU A 303 7.34 10.43 13.87
N ALA A 304 7.02 9.20 14.26
CA ALA A 304 5.68 8.69 14.56
C ALA A 304 5.64 8.17 16.00
N PRO A 305 5.42 9.05 16.99
CA PRO A 305 5.46 8.69 18.40
C PRO A 305 4.34 7.72 18.78
N THR A 306 4.65 6.78 19.66
CA THR A 306 3.65 5.90 20.27
C THR A 306 2.95 6.61 21.43
N THR A 307 1.62 6.74 21.39
CA THR A 307 0.85 7.58 22.34
C THR A 307 -0.27 6.82 23.04
N GLU A 308 -0.82 7.42 24.09
CA GLU A 308 -2.04 6.96 24.79
C GLU A 308 -1.97 5.48 25.22
N TYR A 309 -3.03 4.71 24.97
CA TYR A 309 -3.12 3.30 25.33
C TYR A 309 -1.94 2.47 24.82
N ASP A 310 -1.47 2.73 23.60
CA ASP A 310 -0.32 2.02 23.04
C ASP A 310 0.95 2.29 23.82
N PHE A 311 1.14 3.52 24.29
CA PHE A 311 2.30 3.83 25.11
C PHE A 311 2.27 3.03 26.43
N ASP A 312 1.10 2.87 27.02
CA ASP A 312 0.93 2.11 28.26
C ASP A 312 1.14 0.59 28.06
N CYS A 313 0.89 0.08 26.85
CA CYS A 313 1.16 -1.30 26.48
C CYS A 313 2.65 -1.63 26.28
N LEU A 314 3.52 -0.63 26.12
CA LEU A 314 4.96 -0.86 25.97
C LEU A 314 5.61 -1.35 27.28
N SER A 315 6.74 -2.05 27.17
CA SER A 315 7.53 -2.44 28.34
C SER A 315 8.01 -1.21 29.13
N PRO A 316 8.21 -1.30 30.45
CA PRO A 316 8.67 -0.18 31.27
C PRO A 316 9.97 0.46 30.76
N GLU A 317 10.89 -0.35 30.20
CA GLU A 317 12.14 0.11 29.62
C GLU A 317 11.89 0.95 28.36
N LYS A 318 11.02 0.49 27.45
CA LYS A 318 10.64 1.24 26.26
C LYS A 318 9.92 2.54 26.64
N GLN A 319 8.98 2.49 27.59
CA GLN A 319 8.31 3.70 28.07
C GLN A 319 9.30 4.73 28.61
N GLN A 320 10.31 4.31 29.36
CA GLN A 320 11.33 5.23 29.87
C GLN A 320 12.10 5.90 28.74
N VAL A 321 12.59 5.13 27.77
CA VAL A 321 13.35 5.67 26.63
C VAL A 321 12.48 6.56 25.75
N TYR A 322 11.26 6.13 25.44
CA TYR A 322 10.34 6.87 24.57
C TYR A 322 9.90 8.18 25.22
N ARG A 323 9.72 8.25 26.55
CA ARG A 323 9.51 9.54 27.24
C ARG A 323 10.64 10.53 26.97
N TYR A 324 11.90 10.08 26.99
CA TYR A 324 13.02 10.97 26.66
C TYR A 324 12.95 11.42 25.20
N ILE A 325 12.76 10.50 24.25
CA ILE A 325 12.66 10.81 22.82
C ILE A 325 11.52 11.80 22.58
N GLN A 326 10.30 11.46 23.01
CA GLN A 326 9.12 12.31 22.85
C GLN A 326 9.32 13.69 23.49
N SER A 327 9.88 13.77 24.71
CA SER A 327 10.13 15.06 25.37
C SER A 327 11.05 16.01 24.57
N GLN A 328 11.97 15.45 23.79
CA GLN A 328 12.94 16.22 22.99
C GLN A 328 12.46 16.48 21.56
N HIS A 329 11.68 15.57 20.98
CA HIS A 329 11.40 15.55 19.54
C HIS A 329 9.95 15.85 19.17
N MET A 330 8.99 15.86 20.11
CA MET A 330 7.56 16.02 19.82
C MET A 330 7.24 17.26 18.96
N THR A 331 7.96 18.38 19.17
CA THR A 331 7.76 19.61 18.39
C THR A 331 8.29 19.53 16.95
N GLY A 332 9.22 18.59 16.69
CA GLY A 332 9.76 18.27 15.37
C GLY A 332 9.12 17.04 14.74
N SER A 333 8.29 16.28 15.46
CA SER A 333 7.57 15.12 14.92
C SER A 333 6.52 15.57 13.89
N PRO A 334 6.49 14.99 12.69
CA PRO A 334 5.45 15.27 11.70
C PRO A 334 4.03 15.02 12.19
N ASP A 335 3.13 15.97 11.98
CA ASP A 335 1.70 15.86 12.30
C ASP A 335 0.83 16.17 11.07
N GLY A 336 -0.41 15.72 11.08
CA GLY A 336 -1.29 15.71 9.92
C GLY A 336 -1.12 14.46 9.06
N PRO A 337 -1.73 14.43 7.87
CA PRO A 337 -1.82 13.21 7.10
C PRO A 337 -0.55 12.92 6.30
N TRP A 338 0.23 11.90 6.67
CA TRP A 338 1.48 11.57 5.96
C TRP A 338 1.82 10.07 5.93
N PHE A 339 2.50 9.65 4.86
CA PHE A 339 3.06 8.32 4.74
C PHE A 339 4.42 8.41 4.05
N PHE A 340 5.46 7.81 4.62
CA PHE A 340 6.81 7.81 4.05
C PHE A 340 7.17 6.46 3.46
N ILE A 341 7.82 6.49 2.30
CA ILE A 341 8.63 5.39 1.78
C ILE A 341 10.06 5.91 1.63
N ILE A 342 11.00 5.21 2.26
CA ILE A 342 12.41 5.61 2.31
C ILE A 342 13.26 4.49 1.73
N ALA A 343 14.06 4.81 0.72
CA ALA A 343 15.13 3.97 0.23
C ALA A 343 16.45 4.41 0.88
N ARG A 344 17.11 3.53 1.64
CA ARG A 344 18.32 3.84 2.39
C ARG A 344 19.45 2.89 2.01
N ASN A 345 20.64 3.46 1.82
CA ASN A 345 21.90 2.72 1.85
C ASN A 345 22.62 3.04 3.16
N ASP A 346 22.95 2.04 3.98
CA ASP A 346 23.79 2.22 5.16
C ASP A 346 25.20 1.69 4.87
N PRO A 347 26.15 2.57 4.47
CA PRO A 347 27.51 2.15 4.13
C PRO A 347 28.35 1.73 5.35
N TYR A 348 27.84 1.95 6.57
CA TYR A 348 28.54 1.60 7.81
C TYR A 348 28.14 0.21 8.32
N GLN A 349 26.93 -0.23 8.00
CA GLN A 349 26.41 -1.57 8.33
C GLN A 349 26.36 -2.52 7.12
N ASP A 350 26.77 -2.06 5.93
CA ASP A 350 26.70 -2.80 4.66
C ASP A 350 25.31 -3.40 4.39
N LEU A 351 24.29 -2.56 4.53
CA LEU A 351 22.90 -2.93 4.29
C LEU A 351 22.15 -1.88 3.47
N MET A 352 21.10 -2.34 2.80
CA MET A 352 20.19 -1.49 2.04
C MET A 352 18.77 -1.75 2.52
N GLN A 353 17.95 -0.71 2.57
CA GLN A 353 16.62 -0.79 3.17
C GLN A 353 15.58 -0.04 2.39
N LEU A 354 14.38 -0.61 2.38
CA LEU A 354 13.14 0.09 2.07
C LEU A 354 12.33 0.15 3.35
N ILE A 355 11.92 1.35 3.76
CA ILE A 355 11.27 1.60 5.03
C ILE A 355 9.94 2.30 4.76
N GLY A 356 8.83 1.70 5.22
CA GLY A 356 7.53 2.36 5.26
C GLY A 356 7.22 2.86 6.66
N ILE A 357 6.77 4.11 6.81
CA ILE A 357 6.35 4.68 8.09
C ILE A 357 4.98 5.34 7.92
N THR A 358 4.00 4.90 8.71
CA THR A 358 2.64 5.41 8.72
C THR A 358 2.46 6.48 9.79
N ASP A 359 1.73 7.56 9.49
CA ASP A 359 1.33 8.54 10.49
C ASP A 359 0.49 7.93 11.61
N THR A 360 0.55 8.53 12.79
CA THR A 360 -0.10 8.05 14.02
C THR A 360 -1.63 8.03 13.94
N ALA A 361 -2.24 8.80 13.02
CA ALA A 361 -3.68 8.87 12.83
C ALA A 361 -4.18 8.07 11.61
N MET A 362 -3.28 7.32 10.94
CA MET A 362 -3.54 6.52 9.75
C MET A 362 -4.29 7.28 8.63
N LEU A 363 -3.95 8.54 8.39
CA LEU A 363 -4.72 9.41 7.50
C LEU A 363 -4.39 9.22 6.01
N ARG A 364 -3.38 8.41 5.68
CA ARG A 364 -2.98 8.10 4.31
C ARG A 364 -3.01 6.60 4.06
N PRO A 365 -3.50 6.17 2.88
CA PRO A 365 -3.53 4.76 2.55
C PRO A 365 -2.14 4.26 2.21
N GLN A 366 -1.91 3.03 2.62
CA GLN A 366 -0.69 2.29 2.39
C GLN A 366 -1.00 0.80 2.44
N VAL A 367 -0.29 0.02 1.64
CA VAL A 367 -0.34 -1.44 1.62
C VAL A 367 1.10 -1.93 1.58
N PHE A 368 1.42 -2.83 2.49
CA PHE A 368 2.66 -3.60 2.50
C PHE A 368 2.43 -4.97 1.87
N ALA A 369 3.46 -5.50 1.21
CA ALA A 369 3.45 -6.87 0.74
C ALA A 369 4.83 -7.52 0.83
N LEU A 370 4.82 -8.85 0.95
CA LEU A 370 6.02 -9.68 1.02
C LEU A 370 5.85 -10.90 0.12
N GLN A 371 6.90 -11.21 -0.64
CA GLN A 371 7.05 -12.47 -1.35
C GLN A 371 8.40 -13.07 -0.98
N GLU A 372 8.38 -14.27 -0.43
CA GLU A 372 9.58 -14.99 0.03
C GLU A 372 9.64 -16.35 -0.65
N ARG A 373 10.58 -16.47 -1.58
CA ARG A 373 10.85 -17.71 -2.31
C ARG A 373 12.29 -18.13 -2.04
N ASP A 374 12.60 -19.39 -2.33
CA ASP A 374 13.93 -19.94 -2.04
C ASP A 374 15.05 -19.22 -2.80
N GLU A 375 14.78 -18.82 -4.05
CA GLU A 375 15.76 -18.17 -4.92
C GLU A 375 15.66 -16.64 -4.93
N VAL A 376 14.48 -16.08 -4.67
CA VAL A 376 14.20 -14.65 -4.77
C VAL A 376 13.27 -14.17 -3.67
N GLN A 377 13.54 -12.97 -3.16
CA GLN A 377 12.70 -12.33 -2.15
C GLN A 377 12.45 -10.88 -2.57
N ILE A 378 11.24 -10.39 -2.32
CA ILE A 378 10.88 -9.00 -2.59
C ILE A 378 9.87 -8.48 -1.56
N GLY A 379 10.19 -7.31 -1.02
CA GLY A 379 9.30 -6.52 -0.18
C GLY A 379 8.77 -5.32 -0.95
N LEU A 380 7.47 -5.04 -0.83
CA LEU A 380 6.82 -3.93 -1.53
C LEU A 380 6.02 -3.09 -0.56
N VAL A 381 5.96 -1.79 -0.84
CA VAL A 381 5.13 -0.85 -0.12
C VAL A 381 4.59 0.19 -1.10
N CYS A 382 3.26 0.35 -1.14
CA CYS A 382 2.59 1.22 -2.10
C CYS A 382 1.41 1.93 -1.43
N SER A 383 0.92 3.01 -2.05
CA SER A 383 -0.32 3.66 -1.60
C SER A 383 -1.56 2.79 -1.79
N GLU A 384 -1.60 2.04 -2.89
CA GLU A 384 -2.74 1.17 -3.21
C GLU A 384 -2.23 -0.18 -3.73
N LYS A 385 -2.94 -1.25 -3.37
CA LYS A 385 -2.59 -2.65 -3.71
C LYS A 385 -2.31 -2.89 -5.20
N GLN A 386 -3.02 -2.26 -6.15
CA GLN A 386 -2.81 -2.53 -7.57
C GLN A 386 -1.39 -2.19 -8.04
N ALA A 387 -0.70 -1.22 -7.43
CA ALA A 387 0.68 -0.93 -7.76
C ALA A 387 1.62 -2.09 -7.37
N ILE A 388 1.32 -2.80 -6.28
CA ILE A 388 2.04 -4.02 -5.89
C ILE A 388 1.82 -5.10 -6.95
N ASP A 389 0.56 -5.33 -7.33
CA ASP A 389 0.21 -6.30 -8.37
C ASP A 389 0.87 -5.96 -9.71
N ALA A 390 0.93 -4.68 -10.08
CA ALA A 390 1.58 -4.19 -11.30
C ALA A 390 3.08 -4.50 -11.32
N THR A 391 3.75 -4.29 -10.18
CA THR A 391 5.18 -4.55 -10.01
C THR A 391 5.45 -6.04 -10.15
N LEU A 392 4.74 -6.87 -9.38
CA LEU A 392 4.93 -8.32 -9.39
C LEU A 392 4.57 -8.95 -10.74
N GLN A 393 3.50 -8.49 -11.38
CA GLN A 393 3.12 -8.96 -12.72
C GLN A 393 4.17 -8.57 -13.77
N SER A 394 4.73 -7.36 -13.69
CA SER A 394 5.79 -6.89 -14.59
C SER A 394 7.05 -7.75 -14.44
N ILE A 395 7.49 -8.01 -13.20
CA ILE A 395 8.67 -8.84 -12.92
C ILE A 395 8.43 -10.30 -13.32
N ALA A 396 7.29 -10.89 -12.93
CA ALA A 396 6.97 -12.30 -13.23
C ALA A 396 6.81 -12.59 -14.73
N ASN A 397 6.58 -11.56 -15.56
CA ASN A 397 6.59 -11.71 -17.01
C ASN A 397 8.01 -11.99 -17.55
N GLU A 398 9.03 -11.40 -16.92
CA GLU A 398 10.44 -11.53 -17.30
C GLU A 398 11.15 -12.66 -16.54
N ASP A 399 10.93 -12.77 -15.23
CA ASP A 399 11.57 -13.74 -14.34
C ASP A 399 10.54 -14.61 -13.64
N LYS A 400 10.46 -15.89 -14.05
CA LYS A 400 9.48 -16.87 -13.56
C LYS A 400 9.73 -17.34 -12.13
N ARG A 401 10.85 -16.95 -11.52
CA ARG A 401 11.06 -17.18 -10.08
C ARG A 401 10.10 -16.33 -9.26
N PHE A 402 9.62 -15.19 -9.77
CA PHE A 402 8.61 -14.38 -9.11
C PHE A 402 7.19 -14.81 -9.48
N CYS A 403 6.26 -14.64 -8.54
CA CYS A 403 4.83 -14.83 -8.78
C CYS A 403 4.15 -13.46 -8.94
N PRO A 404 3.13 -13.32 -9.83
CA PRO A 404 2.36 -12.08 -9.97
C PRO A 404 1.49 -11.75 -8.76
N ILE A 405 1.47 -12.59 -7.72
CA ILE A 405 0.70 -12.41 -6.48
C ILE A 405 1.67 -12.50 -5.31
N ALA A 406 1.65 -11.52 -4.39
CA ALA A 406 2.43 -11.58 -3.16
C ALA A 406 1.93 -12.70 -2.23
N ASP A 407 2.82 -13.21 -1.38
CA ASP A 407 2.49 -14.25 -0.41
C ASP A 407 1.73 -13.66 0.80
N LYS A 408 1.97 -12.39 1.11
CA LYS A 408 1.32 -11.66 2.21
C LYS A 408 1.04 -10.22 1.83
N TYR A 409 -0.11 -9.69 2.26
CA TYR A 409 -0.50 -8.28 2.19
C TYR A 409 -0.97 -7.82 3.58
N TRP A 410 -0.69 -6.59 3.97
CA TRP A 410 -1.24 -6.01 5.19
C TRP A 410 -1.23 -4.47 5.16
N ASN A 411 -2.07 -3.88 6.00
CA ASN A 411 -2.01 -2.47 6.40
C ASN A 411 -1.42 -2.37 7.81
N ALA A 412 -1.06 -1.17 8.23
CA ALA A 412 -0.30 -0.91 9.46
C ALA A 412 -0.82 0.34 10.16
N ARG A 413 -0.88 0.30 11.49
CA ARG A 413 -1.33 1.40 12.33
C ARG A 413 -0.15 2.18 12.90
N GLY A 414 -0.01 3.44 12.48
CA GLY A 414 1.06 4.32 12.97
C GLY A 414 1.05 4.43 14.50
N GLY A 415 2.24 4.41 15.10
CA GLY A 415 2.39 4.57 16.55
C GLY A 415 1.90 3.38 17.39
N SER A 416 1.47 2.27 16.79
CA SER A 416 0.97 1.12 17.54
C SER A 416 2.04 0.50 18.46
N SER A 417 1.59 -0.12 19.55
CA SER A 417 2.43 -0.88 20.49
C SER A 417 2.81 -2.28 19.97
N THR A 418 2.20 -2.71 18.86
CA THR A 418 2.38 -4.06 18.29
C THR A 418 3.41 -4.07 17.17
N ASP A 419 3.36 -3.11 16.25
CA ASP A 419 4.30 -3.01 15.12
C ASP A 419 4.85 -1.60 14.87
N GLY A 420 4.34 -0.59 15.58
CA GLY A 420 4.73 0.81 15.40
C GLY A 420 4.23 1.46 14.11
N GLY A 421 3.48 0.73 13.28
CA GLY A 421 3.02 1.18 11.97
C GLY A 421 4.14 1.33 10.94
N SER A 422 5.27 0.65 11.17
CA SER A 422 6.46 0.74 10.33
C SER A 422 7.08 -0.62 10.07
N PHE A 423 7.45 -0.84 8.81
CA PHE A 423 8.10 -2.05 8.35
C PHE A 423 9.32 -1.73 7.49
N THR A 424 10.35 -2.53 7.68
CA THR A 424 11.66 -2.39 7.03
C THR A 424 11.97 -3.64 6.24
N PHE A 425 12.39 -3.47 4.99
CA PHE A 425 12.78 -4.54 4.07
C PHE A 425 14.29 -4.40 3.83
N THR A 426 15.07 -5.17 4.60
CA THR A 426 16.52 -5.05 4.68
C THR A 426 17.20 -6.08 3.80
N ILE A 427 18.00 -5.61 2.84
CA ILE A 427 18.93 -6.44 2.06
C ILE A 427 20.28 -6.45 2.74
N LYS A 428 20.79 -7.65 2.99
CA LYS A 428 22.15 -7.88 3.50
C LYS A 428 22.78 -9.12 2.85
N ASP A 429 24.07 -9.31 3.07
CA ASP A 429 24.75 -10.53 2.63
C ASP A 429 24.07 -11.79 3.18
N SER A 430 23.92 -12.81 2.34
CA SER A 430 23.28 -14.07 2.73
C SER A 430 24.13 -14.84 3.76
N GLY A 431 25.45 -14.59 3.78
CA GLY A 431 26.44 -15.34 4.53
C GLY A 431 26.98 -16.56 3.78
N LYS A 432 26.57 -16.78 2.52
CA LYS A 432 27.00 -17.94 1.71
C LYS A 432 28.37 -17.75 1.04
N GLY A 433 28.91 -16.53 1.02
CA GLY A 433 30.21 -16.22 0.41
C GLY A 433 30.22 -16.20 -1.12
N ASP A 434 29.06 -16.35 -1.77
CA ASP A 434 28.85 -16.30 -3.22
C ASP A 434 28.37 -14.92 -3.72
N GLY A 435 28.26 -13.94 -2.81
CA GLY A 435 27.74 -12.61 -3.08
C GLY A 435 26.20 -12.53 -3.14
N SER A 436 25.49 -13.64 -2.90
CA SER A 436 24.03 -13.63 -2.80
C SER A 436 23.57 -12.78 -1.62
N LYS A 437 22.43 -12.09 -1.82
CA LYS A 437 21.81 -11.28 -0.79
C LYS A 437 20.53 -11.96 -0.29
N LYS A 438 20.12 -11.60 0.93
CA LYS A 438 18.83 -12.00 1.51
C LYS A 438 18.05 -10.79 1.97
N LEU A 439 16.73 -10.88 1.85
CA LEU A 439 15.78 -9.94 2.39
C LEU A 439 15.39 -10.35 3.80
N ILE A 440 15.33 -9.38 4.72
CA ILE A 440 14.77 -9.56 6.06
C ILE A 440 13.75 -8.47 6.27
N THR A 441 12.53 -8.87 6.63
CA THR A 441 11.44 -7.94 6.93
C THR A 441 11.26 -7.82 8.44
N GLN A 442 11.27 -6.60 8.97
CA GLN A 442 11.10 -6.33 10.40
C GLN A 442 10.12 -5.19 10.66
N ASN A 443 9.36 -5.28 11.75
CA ASN A 443 8.58 -4.15 12.27
C ASN A 443 9.46 -3.14 13.04
N LYS A 444 8.87 -2.07 13.59
CA LYS A 444 9.56 -1.04 14.38
C LYS A 444 10.41 -1.61 15.53
N PHE A 445 9.94 -2.68 16.17
CA PHE A 445 10.57 -3.29 17.34
C PHE A 445 11.61 -4.37 16.99
N GLY A 446 11.87 -4.59 15.69
CA GLY A 446 12.84 -5.57 15.20
C GLY A 446 12.30 -7.00 15.10
N GLU A 447 11.01 -7.22 15.31
CA GLU A 447 10.39 -8.53 15.17
C GLU A 447 10.28 -8.91 13.69
N ILE A 448 10.60 -10.16 13.37
CA ILE A 448 10.62 -10.65 11.99
C ILE A 448 9.20 -10.85 11.47
N VAL A 449 8.94 -10.35 10.27
CA VAL A 449 7.72 -10.66 9.51
C VAL A 449 8.10 -11.63 8.40
N ASN A 450 7.61 -12.86 8.48
CA ASN A 450 7.79 -13.89 7.47
C ASN A 450 6.45 -14.36 6.89
N THR A 451 6.59 -15.05 5.77
CA THR A 451 5.58 -15.93 5.20
C THR A 451 5.75 -17.34 5.77
N PRO A 452 4.76 -18.22 5.61
CA PRO A 452 4.86 -19.60 6.06
C PRO A 452 6.11 -20.34 5.57
N GLU A 453 6.80 -21.02 6.48
CA GLU A 453 7.97 -21.84 6.18
C GLU A 453 7.60 -23.21 5.58
N GLY A 454 8.53 -23.85 4.86
CA GLY A 454 8.34 -25.20 4.33
C GLY A 454 7.36 -25.31 3.14
N GLN A 455 6.86 -24.17 2.64
CA GLN A 455 6.06 -24.11 1.43
C GLN A 455 6.94 -23.92 0.19
N THR A 456 6.55 -24.56 -0.90
CA THR A 456 7.21 -24.60 -2.19
C THR A 456 6.46 -23.76 -3.23
N ASP A 457 7.21 -23.29 -4.21
CA ASP A 457 6.72 -22.47 -5.30
C ASP A 457 6.47 -23.27 -6.57
N SER A 458 5.59 -22.77 -7.45
CA SER A 458 5.28 -23.45 -8.71
C SER A 458 6.45 -23.31 -9.69
N ASP A 459 7.10 -24.42 -10.03
CA ASP A 459 8.05 -24.46 -11.15
C ASP A 459 7.30 -24.41 -12.49
N SER A 460 7.53 -23.34 -13.24
CA SER A 460 6.92 -23.10 -14.56
C SER A 460 7.45 -24.01 -15.68
N SER A 461 8.50 -24.81 -15.42
CA SER A 461 9.20 -25.64 -16.41
C SER A 461 8.70 -27.09 -16.55
N LEU A 462 7.63 -27.49 -15.85
CA LEU A 462 7.18 -28.88 -15.80
C LEU A 462 6.64 -29.39 -17.16
N ASN A 463 7.44 -30.24 -17.82
CA ASN A 463 7.07 -31.00 -19.01
C ASN A 463 5.95 -32.02 -18.72
N ILE A 464 4.99 -32.12 -19.65
CA ILE A 464 3.74 -32.85 -19.48
C ILE A 464 3.83 -34.23 -20.14
N SER A 465 4.02 -35.28 -19.34
CA SER A 465 3.44 -36.60 -19.64
C SER A 465 2.28 -36.84 -18.68
N SER A 466 1.10 -37.23 -19.17
CA SER A 466 -0.03 -37.57 -18.29
C SER A 466 0.28 -38.85 -17.51
N SER A 467 0.04 -38.83 -16.21
CA SER A 467 0.11 -40.04 -15.37
C SER A 467 -1.24 -40.75 -15.32
N PHE A 468 -1.27 -42.01 -14.90
CA PHE A 468 -2.53 -42.74 -14.68
C PHE A 468 -3.39 -42.11 -13.58
N GLU A 469 -2.76 -41.51 -12.56
CA GLU A 469 -3.44 -40.78 -11.48
C GLU A 469 -4.12 -39.51 -12.01
N ASP A 470 -3.50 -38.82 -12.96
CA ASP A 470 -4.03 -37.64 -13.63
C ASP A 470 -5.32 -37.96 -14.44
N GLU A 471 -5.40 -39.15 -15.04
CA GLU A 471 -6.60 -39.63 -15.74
C GLU A 471 -7.74 -39.95 -14.77
N ILE A 472 -7.44 -40.60 -13.64
CA ILE A 472 -8.42 -40.88 -12.58
C ILE A 472 -8.98 -39.58 -12.01
N LEU A 473 -8.12 -38.61 -11.71
CA LEU A 473 -8.53 -37.29 -11.20
C LEU A 473 -9.50 -36.61 -12.17
N THR A 474 -9.16 -36.59 -13.45
CA THR A 474 -9.99 -36.00 -14.51
C THR A 474 -11.36 -36.67 -14.57
N GLN A 475 -11.40 -38.00 -14.58
CA GLN A 475 -12.65 -38.76 -14.62
C GLN A 475 -13.51 -38.49 -13.38
N LYS A 476 -12.89 -38.43 -12.20
CA LYS A 476 -13.61 -38.20 -10.94
C LYS A 476 -14.27 -36.82 -10.88
N ILE A 477 -13.56 -35.79 -11.36
CA ILE A 477 -14.12 -34.43 -11.45
C ILE A 477 -15.33 -34.43 -12.37
N ILE A 478 -15.24 -35.06 -13.55
CA ILE A 478 -16.35 -35.13 -14.49
C ILE A 478 -17.58 -35.80 -13.85
N GLU A 479 -17.39 -36.93 -13.16
CA GLU A 479 -18.47 -37.61 -12.43
C GLU A 479 -19.14 -36.70 -11.40
N LEU A 480 -18.36 -35.90 -10.64
CA LEU A 480 -18.90 -34.97 -9.64
C LEU A 480 -19.66 -33.80 -10.27
N PHE A 481 -19.25 -33.33 -11.46
CA PHE A 481 -20.05 -32.34 -12.19
C PHE A 481 -21.38 -32.93 -12.68
N ASP A 482 -21.40 -34.22 -13.04
CA ASP A 482 -22.61 -34.90 -13.49
C ASP A 482 -23.64 -35.10 -12.35
N THR A 483 -23.22 -35.12 -11.08
CA THR A 483 -24.14 -35.20 -9.93
C THR A 483 -24.89 -33.89 -9.65
N ASN A 484 -24.39 -32.75 -10.15
CA ASN A 484 -24.87 -31.40 -9.84
C ASN A 484 -24.90 -31.06 -8.33
N ASP A 485 -24.09 -31.74 -7.51
CA ASP A 485 -23.91 -31.41 -6.08
C ASP A 485 -22.72 -30.46 -5.90
N LEU A 486 -23.00 -29.16 -6.05
CA LEU A 486 -22.00 -28.10 -5.94
C LEU A 486 -21.32 -28.02 -4.55
N PRO A 487 -22.02 -28.16 -3.41
CA PRO A 487 -21.37 -28.29 -2.11
C PRO A 487 -20.36 -29.44 -2.04
N ALA A 488 -20.71 -30.63 -2.51
CA ALA A 488 -19.79 -31.77 -2.52
C ALA A 488 -18.59 -31.53 -3.44
N LEU A 489 -18.80 -30.89 -4.60
CA LEU A 489 -17.74 -30.53 -5.53
C LEU A 489 -16.76 -29.50 -4.93
N LYS A 490 -17.29 -28.45 -4.27
CA LYS A 490 -16.47 -27.46 -3.55
C LYS A 490 -15.62 -28.11 -2.47
N GLN A 491 -16.22 -29.00 -1.67
CA GLN A 491 -15.51 -29.74 -0.63
C GLN A 491 -14.41 -30.62 -1.22
N TYR A 492 -14.71 -31.38 -2.29
CA TYR A 492 -13.76 -32.25 -2.96
C TYR A 492 -12.56 -31.47 -3.50
N CYS A 493 -12.78 -30.42 -4.29
CA CYS A 493 -11.68 -29.64 -4.88
C CYS A 493 -10.83 -28.94 -3.80
N THR A 494 -11.44 -28.47 -2.71
CA THR A 494 -10.73 -27.87 -1.58
C THR A 494 -9.76 -28.86 -0.94
N LEU A 495 -10.20 -30.11 -0.72
CA LEU A 495 -9.37 -31.16 -0.14
C LEU A 495 -8.27 -31.64 -1.10
N GLU A 496 -8.63 -31.89 -2.37
CA GLU A 496 -7.68 -32.39 -3.38
C GLU A 496 -6.53 -31.42 -3.63
N ILE A 497 -6.80 -30.11 -3.73
CA ILE A 497 -5.72 -29.11 -3.92
C ILE A 497 -4.71 -29.16 -2.76
N GLY A 498 -5.12 -29.53 -1.55
CA GLY A 498 -4.21 -29.73 -0.42
C GLY A 498 -3.23 -30.88 -0.62
N ILE A 499 -3.58 -31.89 -1.42
CA ILE A 499 -2.84 -33.14 -1.60
C ILE A 499 -2.05 -33.13 -2.91
N LEU A 500 -2.63 -32.59 -3.99
CA LEU A 500 -2.04 -32.61 -5.32
C LEU A 500 -0.76 -31.77 -5.40
N ASN A 501 0.16 -32.14 -6.30
CA ASN A 501 1.28 -31.27 -6.67
C ASN A 501 0.80 -30.12 -7.60
N PHE A 502 1.69 -29.18 -7.93
CA PHE A 502 1.34 -28.04 -8.81
C PHE A 502 0.85 -28.46 -10.19
N LYS A 503 1.47 -29.48 -10.80
CA LYS A 503 1.09 -30.00 -12.12
C LYS A 503 -0.33 -30.56 -12.10
N SER A 504 -0.64 -31.44 -11.17
CA SER A 504 -1.98 -32.05 -11.07
C SER A 504 -3.03 -31.04 -10.61
N THR A 505 -2.65 -30.02 -9.83
CA THR A 505 -3.52 -28.87 -9.50
C THR A 505 -3.88 -28.06 -10.76
N LYS A 506 -2.89 -27.78 -11.60
CA LYS A 506 -3.11 -27.11 -12.89
C LYS A 506 -3.99 -27.94 -13.82
N LEU A 507 -3.74 -29.24 -13.90
CA LEU A 507 -4.58 -30.17 -14.66
C LEU A 507 -6.03 -30.18 -14.15
N LEU A 508 -6.25 -30.21 -12.83
CA LEU A 508 -7.58 -30.10 -12.23
C LEU A 508 -8.29 -28.83 -12.72
N CYS A 509 -7.59 -27.69 -12.72
CA CYS A 509 -8.15 -26.42 -13.19
C CYS A 509 -8.41 -26.41 -14.71
N ASP A 510 -7.52 -27.02 -15.51
CA ASP A 510 -7.69 -27.17 -16.96
C ASP A 510 -8.90 -28.06 -17.29
N THR A 511 -9.11 -29.14 -16.54
CA THR A 511 -10.28 -30.02 -16.66
C THR A 511 -11.56 -29.24 -16.32
N ILE A 512 -11.58 -28.51 -15.19
CA ILE A 512 -12.71 -27.64 -14.81
C ILE A 512 -13.00 -26.59 -15.89
N GLN A 513 -11.96 -25.97 -16.46
CA GLN A 513 -12.10 -25.02 -17.56
C GLN A 513 -12.70 -25.68 -18.81
N SER A 514 -12.32 -26.92 -19.13
CA SER A 514 -12.89 -27.65 -20.26
C SER A 514 -14.39 -27.92 -20.09
N ILE A 515 -14.84 -28.19 -18.85
CA ILE A 515 -16.24 -28.40 -18.52
C ILE A 515 -17.06 -27.12 -18.73
N ALA A 516 -16.51 -25.95 -18.39
CA ALA A 516 -17.16 -24.66 -18.64
C ALA A 516 -17.43 -24.37 -20.13
N ARG A 517 -16.77 -25.09 -21.05
CA ARG A 517 -16.98 -24.95 -22.50
C ARG A 517 -18.10 -25.85 -23.04
N LYS A 518 -18.59 -26.83 -22.26
CA LYS A 518 -19.63 -27.77 -22.70
C LYS A 518 -20.98 -27.08 -22.89
N ASP A 519 -21.44 -26.34 -21.89
CA ASP A 519 -22.68 -25.56 -21.93
C ASP A 519 -22.71 -24.42 -20.88
N ASN A 520 -23.73 -23.55 -20.98
CA ASN A 520 -23.84 -22.37 -20.13
C ASN A 520 -24.22 -22.68 -18.67
N ALA A 521 -24.90 -23.79 -18.38
CA ALA A 521 -25.25 -24.17 -17.01
C ALA A 521 -24.00 -24.65 -16.27
N GLN A 522 -23.21 -25.50 -16.92
CA GLN A 522 -21.91 -25.95 -16.41
C GLN A 522 -20.94 -24.77 -16.24
N LYS A 523 -20.93 -23.80 -17.17
CA LYS A 523 -20.14 -22.57 -17.01
C LYS A 523 -20.48 -21.81 -15.73
N ALA A 524 -21.76 -21.70 -15.35
CA ALA A 524 -22.17 -21.04 -14.12
C ALA A 524 -21.65 -21.78 -12.88
N VAL A 525 -21.79 -23.12 -12.85
CA VAL A 525 -21.27 -23.98 -11.77
C VAL A 525 -19.76 -23.86 -11.65
N VAL A 526 -19.04 -23.85 -12.77
CA VAL A 526 -17.58 -23.68 -12.77
C VAL A 526 -17.14 -22.32 -12.25
N ILE A 527 -17.82 -21.23 -12.67
CA ILE A 527 -17.52 -19.88 -12.16
C ILE A 527 -17.71 -19.84 -10.65
N ASP A 528 -18.80 -20.40 -10.13
CA ASP A 528 -19.07 -20.44 -8.69
C ASP A 528 -18.05 -21.30 -7.92
N LEU A 529 -17.65 -22.46 -8.46
CA LEU A 529 -16.59 -23.30 -7.88
C LEU A 529 -15.24 -22.56 -7.81
N LEU A 530 -14.78 -21.99 -8.93
CA LEU A 530 -13.48 -21.32 -8.96
C LEU A 530 -13.48 -20.02 -8.15
N THR A 531 -14.61 -19.32 -8.09
CA THR A 531 -14.79 -18.15 -7.21
C THR A 531 -14.71 -18.55 -5.74
N HIS A 532 -15.36 -19.66 -5.37
CA HIS A 532 -15.23 -20.22 -4.02
C HIS A 532 -13.77 -20.56 -3.70
N LEU A 533 -13.02 -21.20 -4.60
CA LEU A 533 -11.60 -21.50 -4.39
C LEU A 533 -10.71 -20.24 -4.35
N ASN A 534 -11.10 -19.15 -5.03
CA ASN A 534 -10.43 -17.86 -4.92
C ASN A 534 -10.66 -17.21 -3.54
N ASP A 535 -11.89 -17.27 -3.04
CA ASP A 535 -12.32 -16.53 -1.85
C ASP A 535 -12.03 -17.26 -0.53
N ARG A 536 -11.99 -18.60 -0.55
CA ARG A 536 -11.78 -19.39 0.66
C ARG A 536 -10.30 -19.53 0.99
N ILE A 537 -10.00 -19.45 2.28
CA ILE A 537 -8.72 -19.89 2.84
C ILE A 537 -8.87 -21.37 3.20
N PHE A 538 -7.96 -22.20 2.72
CA PHE A 538 -7.96 -23.65 2.92
C PHE A 538 -6.54 -24.21 2.77
N GLN A 539 -6.33 -25.40 3.32
CA GLN A 539 -5.05 -26.09 3.29
C GLN A 539 -4.56 -26.35 1.86
N THR A 540 -3.34 -25.89 1.57
CA THR A 540 -2.68 -26.04 0.26
C THR A 540 -1.52 -27.04 0.28
N GLY A 541 -1.37 -27.80 1.38
CA GLY A 541 -0.27 -28.74 1.57
C GLY A 541 1.06 -28.00 1.70
N ASN A 542 2.07 -28.45 0.96
CA ASN A 542 3.38 -27.80 0.90
C ASN A 542 3.47 -26.72 -0.19
N LYS A 543 2.35 -26.25 -0.75
CA LYS A 543 2.35 -25.28 -1.87
C LYS A 543 2.02 -23.89 -1.36
N LYS A 544 2.72 -22.85 -1.82
CA LYS A 544 2.33 -21.47 -1.49
C LYS A 544 0.94 -21.13 -2.03
N ARG A 545 0.11 -20.50 -1.20
CA ARG A 545 -1.24 -20.05 -1.57
C ARG A 545 -1.22 -19.07 -2.75
N SER A 546 -0.23 -18.18 -2.84
CA SER A 546 -0.07 -17.24 -3.96
C SER A 546 0.00 -17.96 -5.31
N SER A 547 0.76 -19.05 -5.39
CA SER A 547 0.89 -19.90 -6.58
C SER A 547 -0.44 -20.60 -6.94
N ILE A 548 -1.19 -21.06 -5.95
CA ILE A 548 -2.52 -21.67 -6.17
C ILE A 548 -3.54 -20.63 -6.65
N LEU A 549 -3.56 -19.45 -6.03
CA LEU A 549 -4.40 -18.33 -6.46
C LEU A 549 -4.07 -17.89 -7.89
N GLN A 550 -2.79 -17.92 -8.29
CA GLN A 550 -2.41 -17.64 -9.67
C GLN A 550 -3.10 -18.61 -10.64
N ILE A 551 -3.02 -19.93 -10.41
CA ILE A 551 -3.63 -20.96 -11.26
C ILE A 551 -5.16 -20.77 -11.34
N ILE A 552 -5.82 -20.54 -10.20
CA ILE A 552 -7.27 -20.35 -10.11
C ILE A 552 -7.70 -19.08 -10.86
N ARG A 553 -7.01 -17.95 -10.65
CA ARG A 553 -7.35 -16.67 -11.27
C ARG A 553 -7.07 -16.67 -12.78
N GLU A 554 -6.01 -17.33 -13.23
CA GLU A 554 -5.77 -17.56 -14.67
C GLU A 554 -6.92 -18.35 -15.30
N SER A 555 -7.43 -19.38 -14.60
CA SER A 555 -8.56 -20.18 -15.05
C SER A 555 -9.86 -19.37 -15.13
N LEU A 556 -10.19 -18.58 -14.11
CA LEU A 556 -11.32 -17.65 -14.12
C LEU A 556 -11.24 -16.65 -15.29
N ARG A 557 -10.09 -15.99 -15.46
CA ARG A 557 -9.86 -15.01 -16.53
C ARG A 557 -10.06 -15.63 -17.92
N ALA A 558 -9.58 -16.86 -18.13
CA ALA A 558 -9.78 -17.59 -19.38
C ALA A 558 -11.26 -17.91 -19.65
N ILE A 559 -12.03 -18.29 -18.62
CA ILE A 559 -13.46 -18.55 -18.73
C ILE A 559 -14.24 -17.26 -19.03
N PHE A 560 -13.92 -16.16 -18.35
CA PHE A 560 -14.55 -14.86 -18.61
C PHE A 560 -14.29 -14.40 -20.04
N LYS A 561 -13.04 -14.47 -20.50
CA LYS A 561 -12.62 -14.12 -21.87
C LYS A 561 -13.24 -15.02 -22.94
N SER A 562 -13.62 -16.26 -22.62
CA SER A 562 -14.29 -17.17 -23.55
C SER A 562 -15.76 -16.83 -23.83
N SER A 563 -16.32 -15.84 -23.14
CA SER A 563 -17.71 -15.42 -23.33
C SER A 563 -17.92 -14.75 -24.70
N PRO A 564 -19.09 -14.93 -25.36
CA PRO A 564 -19.38 -14.29 -26.65
C PRO A 564 -19.28 -12.76 -26.59
N TYR A 565 -18.61 -12.12 -27.55
CA TYR A 565 -18.60 -10.65 -27.66
C TYR A 565 -20.00 -10.09 -27.88
N ILE A 566 -20.24 -8.86 -27.39
CA ILE A 566 -21.48 -8.15 -27.65
C ILE A 566 -21.72 -8.02 -29.16
N GLY A 567 -22.90 -8.48 -29.61
CA GLY A 567 -23.25 -8.53 -31.02
C GLY A 567 -22.95 -9.86 -31.73
N GLU A 568 -22.22 -10.79 -31.13
CA GLU A 568 -22.13 -12.16 -31.65
C GLU A 568 -23.46 -12.88 -31.48
N ASN A 569 -23.98 -13.49 -32.55
CA ASN A 569 -25.23 -14.24 -32.51
C ASN A 569 -25.01 -15.65 -31.93
N LYS A 570 -24.74 -15.71 -30.62
CA LYS A 570 -24.62 -16.96 -29.85
C LYS A 570 -25.71 -17.02 -28.78
N ASN A 571 -26.31 -18.19 -28.62
CA ASN A 571 -27.29 -18.44 -27.58
C ASN A 571 -26.60 -18.61 -26.21
N SER A 572 -26.25 -17.50 -25.54
CA SER A 572 -25.60 -17.51 -24.22
C SER A 572 -26.18 -16.43 -23.30
N PRO A 573 -26.31 -16.69 -21.98
CA PRO A 573 -26.62 -15.66 -21.00
C PRO A 573 -25.45 -14.72 -20.71
N TYR A 574 -24.23 -15.07 -21.13
CA TYR A 574 -23.03 -14.26 -20.94
C TYR A 574 -22.72 -13.45 -22.20
N THR A 575 -22.40 -12.18 -22.02
CA THR A 575 -21.99 -11.28 -23.10
C THR A 575 -20.75 -10.53 -22.68
N TYR A 576 -19.71 -10.57 -23.50
CA TYR A 576 -18.41 -9.99 -23.23
C TYR A 576 -18.28 -8.58 -23.81
N ILE A 577 -17.67 -7.68 -23.03
CA ILE A 577 -17.30 -6.35 -23.47
C ILE A 577 -15.95 -5.95 -22.85
N ASP A 578 -15.16 -5.22 -23.62
CA ASP A 578 -13.89 -4.64 -23.21
C ASP A 578 -13.76 -3.21 -23.74
N TYR A 579 -12.61 -2.57 -23.50
CA TYR A 579 -12.39 -1.21 -23.98
C TYR A 579 -12.52 -1.10 -25.50
N SER A 580 -12.04 -2.08 -26.25
CA SER A 580 -12.05 -2.03 -27.72
C SER A 580 -13.48 -2.11 -28.30
N THR A 581 -14.35 -2.88 -27.65
CA THR A 581 -15.74 -3.14 -28.06
C THR A 581 -16.76 -2.26 -27.34
N ARG A 582 -16.33 -1.34 -26.47
CA ARG A 582 -17.21 -0.47 -25.67
C ARG A 582 -18.25 0.32 -26.47
N LYS A 583 -17.94 0.62 -27.74
CA LYS A 583 -18.83 1.38 -28.64
C LYS A 583 -20.01 0.54 -29.15
N ASP A 584 -19.91 -0.78 -29.06
CA ASP A 584 -20.94 -1.73 -29.48
C ASP A 584 -21.97 -2.00 -28.37
N LEU A 585 -21.87 -1.27 -27.24
CA LEU A 585 -22.80 -1.38 -26.13
C LEU A 585 -24.24 -1.13 -26.58
N ARG A 586 -25.10 -2.10 -26.31
CA ARG A 586 -26.52 -2.10 -26.62
C ARG A 586 -27.34 -2.72 -25.49
N ALA A 587 -28.68 -2.64 -25.60
CA ALA A 587 -29.58 -3.37 -24.71
C ALA A 587 -29.35 -4.89 -24.79
N PRO A 588 -29.59 -5.65 -23.71
CA PRO A 588 -29.45 -7.09 -23.71
C PRO A 588 -30.42 -7.74 -24.70
N GLY A 589 -29.92 -8.73 -25.45
CA GLY A 589 -30.72 -9.58 -26.31
C GLY A 589 -31.61 -10.53 -25.49
N LYS A 590 -32.51 -11.26 -26.17
CA LYS A 590 -33.53 -12.11 -25.52
C LYS A 590 -32.98 -13.10 -24.48
N ASN A 591 -31.79 -13.65 -24.74
CA ASN A 591 -31.18 -14.67 -23.89
C ASN A 591 -29.96 -14.14 -23.11
N GLU A 592 -29.56 -12.89 -23.31
CA GLU A 592 -28.42 -12.27 -22.63
C GLU A 592 -28.85 -11.73 -21.27
N LYS A 593 -28.06 -11.99 -20.23
CA LYS A 593 -28.40 -11.62 -18.84
C LYS A 593 -27.23 -10.97 -18.11
N ILE A 594 -26.03 -11.53 -18.31
CA ILE A 594 -24.80 -11.18 -17.59
C ILE A 594 -23.85 -10.48 -18.56
N LEU A 595 -23.49 -9.25 -18.24
CA LEU A 595 -22.43 -8.52 -18.94
C LEU A 595 -21.09 -8.81 -18.26
N VAL A 596 -20.20 -9.51 -18.98
CA VAL A 596 -18.83 -9.80 -18.56
C VAL A 596 -17.93 -8.65 -19.04
N VAL A 597 -17.45 -7.84 -18.11
CA VAL A 597 -16.66 -6.64 -18.37
C VAL A 597 -15.19 -6.89 -18.05
N ASN A 598 -14.32 -6.76 -19.03
CA ASN A 598 -12.88 -6.69 -18.80
C ASN A 598 -12.44 -5.23 -18.62
N ALA A 599 -12.23 -4.83 -17.37
CA ALA A 599 -11.88 -3.46 -16.98
C ALA A 599 -10.43 -3.07 -17.31
N LYS A 600 -9.57 -4.03 -17.69
CA LYS A 600 -8.11 -3.85 -17.78
C LYS A 600 -7.68 -2.63 -18.60
N GLU A 601 -8.28 -2.39 -19.76
CA GLU A 601 -7.87 -1.31 -20.66
C GLU A 601 -8.72 -0.03 -20.49
N PHE A 602 -9.64 0.00 -19.51
CA PHE A 602 -10.37 1.21 -19.17
C PHE A 602 -9.53 2.12 -18.27
N GLU A 603 -9.68 3.43 -18.48
CA GLU A 603 -9.08 4.46 -17.63
C GLU A 603 -9.61 4.31 -16.18
N PRO A 604 -8.79 4.53 -15.14
CA PRO A 604 -9.23 4.41 -13.76
C PRO A 604 -10.40 5.33 -13.39
N GLU A 605 -10.47 6.50 -14.02
CA GLU A 605 -11.51 7.51 -13.86
C GLU A 605 -11.64 8.33 -15.14
N GLY A 606 -12.56 9.29 -15.18
CA GLY A 606 -12.74 10.18 -16.34
C GLY A 606 -13.84 9.74 -17.29
N ARG A 607 -13.73 10.10 -18.58
CA ARG A 607 -14.82 9.88 -19.55
C ARG A 607 -14.83 8.46 -20.13
N ASN A 608 -13.66 7.83 -20.22
CA ASN A 608 -13.52 6.50 -20.80
C ASN A 608 -13.35 5.40 -19.74
N CYS A 609 -13.73 5.65 -18.49
CA CYS A 609 -13.72 4.63 -17.45
C CYS A 609 -14.87 3.62 -17.63
N ASP A 610 -14.67 2.43 -17.08
CA ASP A 610 -15.62 1.33 -17.10
C ASP A 610 -16.91 1.68 -16.34
N SER A 611 -16.81 2.31 -15.16
CA SER A 611 -17.97 2.64 -14.32
C SER A 611 -19.03 3.47 -15.04
N ARG A 612 -18.62 4.41 -15.91
CA ARG A 612 -19.56 5.18 -16.75
C ARG A 612 -20.22 4.32 -17.83
N MET A 613 -19.45 3.44 -18.46
CA MET A 613 -19.95 2.53 -19.50
C MET A 613 -20.92 1.51 -18.90
N ILE A 614 -20.62 0.97 -17.72
CA ILE A 614 -21.52 0.07 -16.98
C ILE A 614 -22.80 0.82 -16.57
N ASN A 615 -22.71 2.07 -16.11
CA ASN A 615 -23.91 2.87 -15.81
C ASN A 615 -24.80 3.05 -17.06
N GLN A 616 -24.20 3.23 -18.23
CA GLN A 616 -24.93 3.28 -19.49
C GLN A 616 -25.56 1.91 -19.82
N ALA A 617 -24.84 0.81 -19.59
CA ALA A 617 -25.35 -0.55 -19.78
C ALA A 617 -26.60 -0.79 -18.91
N TYR A 618 -26.57 -0.32 -17.66
CA TYR A 618 -27.72 -0.39 -16.76
C TYR A 618 -28.95 0.32 -17.31
N ARG A 619 -28.79 1.54 -17.84
CA ARG A 619 -29.88 2.29 -18.48
C ARG A 619 -30.44 1.60 -19.73
N LEU A 620 -29.63 0.75 -20.37
CA LEU A 620 -30.04 -0.07 -21.49
C LEU A 620 -30.71 -1.40 -21.06
N GLY A 621 -30.78 -1.69 -19.76
CA GLY A 621 -31.48 -2.84 -19.20
C GLY A 621 -30.59 -3.96 -18.67
N TRP A 622 -29.26 -3.81 -18.68
CA TRP A 622 -28.36 -4.79 -18.05
C TRP A 622 -28.44 -4.74 -16.53
N LYS A 623 -28.47 -5.90 -15.88
CA LYS A 623 -28.67 -6.01 -14.43
C LYS A 623 -27.64 -6.87 -13.71
N GLN A 624 -26.97 -7.80 -14.39
CA GLN A 624 -25.95 -8.66 -13.80
C GLN A 624 -24.60 -8.41 -14.46
N TYR A 625 -23.57 -8.25 -13.64
CA TYR A 625 -22.23 -7.87 -14.09
C TYR A 625 -21.16 -8.76 -13.46
N ILE A 626 -20.30 -9.32 -14.30
CA ILE A 626 -19.04 -9.94 -13.87
C ILE A 626 -17.94 -9.01 -14.35
N CYS A 627 -17.24 -8.34 -13.43
CA CYS A 627 -16.22 -7.37 -13.77
C CYS A 627 -14.84 -7.88 -13.30
N TYR A 628 -13.88 -7.98 -14.22
CA TYR A 628 -12.55 -8.51 -13.93
C TYR A 628 -11.46 -7.73 -14.66
N GLY A 629 -10.19 -8.00 -14.35
CA GLY A 629 -9.05 -7.29 -14.94
C GLY A 629 -8.81 -5.92 -14.32
N TYR A 630 -9.40 -5.64 -13.16
CA TYR A 630 -9.22 -4.36 -12.48
C TYR A 630 -7.75 -4.12 -12.10
N LYS A 631 -7.32 -2.88 -12.31
CA LYS A 631 -6.02 -2.31 -11.99
C LYS A 631 -6.21 -0.94 -11.30
N GLY A 632 -7.16 -0.86 -10.37
CA GLY A 632 -7.49 0.37 -9.66
C GLY A 632 -8.59 1.23 -10.29
N GLN A 633 -9.42 0.73 -11.22
CA GLN A 633 -10.57 1.49 -11.71
C GLN A 633 -11.56 1.81 -10.59
N ARG A 634 -12.05 3.05 -10.58
CA ARG A 634 -12.80 3.66 -9.49
C ARG A 634 -14.29 3.75 -9.78
N PHE A 635 -15.07 3.94 -8.73
CA PHE A 635 -16.52 4.24 -8.81
C PHE A 635 -17.41 3.09 -9.34
N THR A 636 -16.96 1.84 -9.29
CA THR A 636 -17.80 0.69 -9.64
C THR A 636 -19.08 0.68 -8.79
N GLY A 637 -20.24 0.59 -9.43
CA GLY A 637 -21.56 0.64 -8.77
C GLY A 637 -22.13 2.04 -8.55
N CYS A 638 -21.40 3.11 -8.87
CA CYS A 638 -21.88 4.48 -8.66
C CYS A 638 -22.90 4.95 -9.72
N GLY A 639 -23.89 5.75 -9.30
CA GLY A 639 -24.78 6.50 -10.20
C GLY A 639 -26.01 5.75 -10.75
N PHE A 640 -26.40 4.62 -10.14
CA PHE A 640 -27.52 3.78 -10.63
C PHE A 640 -28.91 4.26 -10.16
N GLY A 641 -28.96 5.16 -9.16
CA GLY A 641 -30.21 5.65 -8.58
C GLY A 641 -30.88 4.62 -7.65
N SER A 642 -32.12 4.91 -7.25
CA SER A 642 -32.88 4.12 -6.27
C SER A 642 -33.42 2.79 -6.79
N ASP A 643 -33.54 2.63 -8.10
CA ASP A 643 -34.27 1.50 -8.72
C ASP A 643 -33.32 0.35 -9.08
N SER A 644 -32.36 0.07 -8.19
CA SER A 644 -31.25 -0.86 -8.44
C SER A 644 -31.33 -2.17 -7.65
N ASP A 645 -32.48 -2.49 -7.05
CA ASP A 645 -32.71 -3.72 -6.25
C ASP A 645 -32.44 -5.02 -6.99
N ASP A 646 -32.62 -5.03 -8.32
CA ASP A 646 -32.42 -6.19 -9.18
C ASP A 646 -31.01 -6.24 -9.80
N VAL A 647 -30.11 -5.35 -9.38
CA VAL A 647 -28.75 -5.24 -9.91
C VAL A 647 -27.75 -6.01 -9.04
N ARG A 648 -26.89 -6.80 -9.67
CA ARG A 648 -25.80 -7.54 -9.02
C ARG A 648 -24.45 -7.34 -9.72
N PHE A 649 -23.40 -7.17 -8.93
CA PHE A 649 -22.00 -7.18 -9.36
C PHE A 649 -21.21 -8.28 -8.67
N ASP A 650 -20.37 -8.97 -9.44
CA ASP A 650 -19.29 -9.83 -8.96
C ASP A 650 -17.97 -9.24 -9.51
N VAL A 651 -17.11 -8.76 -8.61
CA VAL A 651 -15.90 -7.97 -8.92
C VAL A 651 -14.64 -8.74 -8.55
N TYR A 652 -13.73 -8.91 -9.51
CA TYR A 652 -12.48 -9.66 -9.37
C TYR A 652 -11.25 -8.78 -9.61
N ASP A 653 -10.09 -9.25 -9.14
CA ASP A 653 -8.80 -8.53 -9.19
C ASP A 653 -8.82 -7.26 -8.31
N SER A 654 -8.00 -6.24 -8.61
CA SER A 654 -7.78 -5.11 -7.70
C SER A 654 -8.56 -3.87 -8.13
N SER A 655 -9.82 -3.77 -7.69
CA SER A 655 -10.66 -2.59 -7.89
C SER A 655 -10.14 -1.37 -7.12
N GLY A 656 -10.42 -0.15 -7.61
CA GLY A 656 -10.01 1.10 -6.97
C GLY A 656 -11.01 1.68 -5.96
N ASP A 657 -10.72 2.90 -5.53
CA ASP A 657 -11.50 3.67 -4.55
C ASP A 657 -12.97 3.91 -4.97
N TYR A 658 -13.79 4.26 -3.98
CA TYR A 658 -15.18 4.72 -4.14
C TYR A 658 -16.14 3.68 -4.73
N MET A 659 -15.76 2.40 -4.78
CA MET A 659 -16.70 1.34 -5.11
C MET A 659 -17.91 1.39 -4.18
N ALA A 660 -19.10 1.10 -4.73
CA ALA A 660 -20.36 1.09 -4.00
C ALA A 660 -20.74 2.45 -3.37
N SER A 661 -20.12 3.56 -3.78
CA SER A 661 -20.48 4.87 -3.25
C SER A 661 -21.88 5.28 -3.72
N GLY A 662 -22.74 5.63 -2.75
CA GLY A 662 -24.10 6.12 -2.99
C GLY A 662 -25.08 5.07 -3.52
N ILE A 663 -24.79 3.78 -3.37
CA ILE A 663 -25.74 2.73 -3.80
C ILE A 663 -27.02 2.75 -2.97
N ASP A 664 -28.15 2.44 -3.62
CA ASP A 664 -29.50 2.49 -3.07
C ASP A 664 -30.35 1.31 -3.58
N GLY A 665 -29.91 0.07 -3.31
CA GLY A 665 -30.66 -1.15 -3.62
C GLY A 665 -29.81 -2.35 -4.03
N MET A 666 -28.80 -2.14 -4.87
CA MET A 666 -28.05 -3.23 -5.50
C MET A 666 -27.22 -4.11 -4.55
N GLU A 667 -26.77 -5.24 -5.08
CA GLU A 667 -25.83 -6.16 -4.45
C GLU A 667 -24.47 -6.14 -5.14
N ILE A 668 -23.37 -6.01 -4.38
CA ILE A 668 -22.01 -6.05 -4.90
C ILE A 668 -21.18 -7.05 -4.08
N HIS A 669 -20.47 -7.96 -4.76
CA HIS A 669 -19.51 -8.90 -4.19
C HIS A 669 -18.11 -8.59 -4.73
N VAL A 670 -17.13 -8.47 -3.84
CA VAL A 670 -15.71 -8.31 -4.19
C VAL A 670 -14.95 -9.57 -3.79
N HIS A 671 -14.38 -10.25 -4.78
CA HIS A 671 -13.69 -11.53 -4.65
C HIS A 671 -12.20 -11.33 -4.34
N GLY A 672 -11.93 -10.69 -3.20
CA GLY A 672 -10.60 -10.36 -2.69
C GLY A 672 -10.61 -9.11 -1.81
N ASN A 673 -9.45 -8.47 -1.69
CA ASN A 673 -9.31 -7.19 -0.97
C ASN A 673 -9.86 -6.03 -1.81
N ALA A 674 -10.27 -4.97 -1.13
CA ALA A 674 -10.73 -3.73 -1.74
C ALA A 674 -10.06 -2.50 -1.11
N GLN A 675 -10.04 -1.39 -1.86
CA GLN A 675 -9.27 -0.18 -1.52
C GLN A 675 -10.03 0.76 -0.57
N ASP A 676 -9.90 2.07 -0.74
CA ASP A 676 -10.38 3.08 0.18
C ASP A 676 -11.77 3.63 -0.22
N GLN A 677 -12.44 4.28 0.74
CA GLN A 677 -13.70 5.03 0.55
C GLN A 677 -14.87 4.20 -0.03
N LEU A 678 -14.80 2.88 0.13
CA LEU A 678 -15.84 1.94 -0.25
C LEU A 678 -17.17 2.23 0.45
N GLY A 679 -18.30 2.13 -0.26
CA GLY A 679 -19.62 2.28 0.35
C GLY A 679 -19.89 3.67 0.93
N GLN A 680 -19.12 4.69 0.54
CA GLN A 680 -19.34 6.06 0.99
C GLN A 680 -20.78 6.48 0.69
N ILE A 681 -21.47 7.09 1.66
CA ILE A 681 -22.87 7.53 1.58
C ILE A 681 -23.87 6.45 1.12
N MET A 682 -23.52 5.15 1.23
CA MET A 682 -24.40 4.02 0.91
C MET A 682 -25.72 4.11 1.68
N LYS A 683 -26.85 3.89 1.00
CA LYS A 683 -28.19 4.06 1.60
C LYS A 683 -28.86 2.74 1.96
N ARG A 684 -28.83 1.75 1.07
CA ARG A 684 -29.35 0.39 1.25
C ARG A 684 -28.79 -0.52 0.16
N GLY A 685 -29.01 -1.83 0.28
CA GLY A 685 -28.45 -2.85 -0.61
C GLY A 685 -27.52 -3.76 0.18
N LYS A 686 -26.86 -4.69 -0.52
CA LYS A 686 -25.92 -5.65 0.09
C LYS A 686 -24.52 -5.44 -0.47
N PHE A 687 -23.51 -5.42 0.39
CA PHE A 687 -22.12 -5.30 -0.03
C PHE A 687 -21.24 -6.32 0.70
N VAL A 688 -20.54 -7.16 -0.06
CA VAL A 688 -19.75 -8.28 0.46
C VAL A 688 -18.32 -8.17 -0.04
N VAL A 689 -17.34 -8.27 0.85
CA VAL A 689 -15.92 -8.27 0.51
C VAL A 689 -15.26 -9.51 1.11
N HIS A 690 -14.71 -10.36 0.24
CA HIS A 690 -14.03 -11.61 0.59
C HIS A 690 -12.55 -11.41 0.99
N GLY A 691 -12.23 -10.24 1.54
CA GLY A 691 -10.88 -9.84 1.93
C GLY A 691 -10.92 -8.61 2.85
N ASP A 692 -9.82 -7.86 2.87
CA ASP A 692 -9.68 -6.61 3.64
C ASP A 692 -10.28 -5.40 2.91
N VAL A 693 -10.64 -4.35 3.66
CA VAL A 693 -11.05 -3.04 3.14
C VAL A 693 -10.16 -1.91 3.65
N GLY A 694 -9.90 -0.93 2.79
CA GLY A 694 -9.06 0.22 3.08
C GLY A 694 -9.70 1.31 3.93
N GLN A 695 -9.07 2.48 3.89
CA GLN A 695 -9.36 3.65 4.71
C GLN A 695 -10.77 4.21 4.47
N THR A 696 -11.40 4.75 5.50
CA THR A 696 -12.68 5.49 5.44
C THR A 696 -13.83 4.71 4.79
N PHE A 697 -13.78 3.38 4.91
CA PHE A 697 -14.86 2.48 4.51
C PHE A 697 -16.20 2.94 5.11
N MET A 698 -17.25 3.00 4.30
CA MET A 698 -18.60 3.47 4.62
C MET A 698 -18.68 4.89 5.22
N TYR A 699 -17.77 5.79 4.84
CA TYR A 699 -17.83 7.20 5.19
C TYR A 699 -19.23 7.77 4.96
N GLY A 700 -19.86 8.31 6.00
CA GLY A 700 -21.15 9.01 5.89
C GLY A 700 -22.34 8.13 5.48
N ALA A 701 -22.20 6.79 5.53
CA ALA A 701 -23.25 5.86 5.13
C ALA A 701 -24.57 6.09 5.88
N LYS A 702 -25.69 5.76 5.22
CA LYS A 702 -27.07 5.93 5.70
C LYS A 702 -27.76 4.60 6.04
N GLY A 703 -27.26 3.49 5.49
CA GLY A 703 -27.81 2.16 5.67
C GLY A 703 -27.09 1.11 4.82
N GLY A 704 -27.66 -0.10 4.75
CA GLY A 704 -27.11 -1.21 3.97
C GLY A 704 -26.64 -2.37 4.84
N ASP A 705 -26.64 -3.56 4.24
CA ASP A 705 -26.19 -4.81 4.86
C ASP A 705 -24.80 -5.15 4.30
N VAL A 706 -23.78 -5.11 5.15
CA VAL A 706 -22.38 -5.16 4.69
C VAL A 706 -21.57 -6.19 5.46
N TYR A 707 -20.78 -6.98 4.72
CA TYR A 707 -20.09 -8.16 5.24
C TYR A 707 -18.64 -8.18 4.76
N ILE A 708 -17.69 -8.16 5.70
CA ILE A 708 -16.25 -8.12 5.42
C ILE A 708 -15.59 -9.36 6.03
N LEU A 709 -14.91 -10.16 5.21
CA LEU A 709 -14.18 -11.34 5.67
C LEU A 709 -12.92 -10.96 6.48
N GLY A 710 -12.19 -9.95 6.03
CA GLY A 710 -10.94 -9.52 6.63
C GLY A 710 -11.09 -8.34 7.58
N ASN A 711 -10.06 -7.51 7.59
CA ASN A 711 -9.94 -6.31 8.40
C ASN A 711 -10.46 -5.07 7.66
N ALA A 712 -10.81 -4.04 8.43
CA ALA A 712 -10.93 -2.67 7.96
C ALA A 712 -9.72 -1.85 8.44
N ALA A 713 -9.22 -0.95 7.59
CA ALA A 713 -8.13 -0.05 7.95
C ALA A 713 -8.61 1.08 8.90
N GLY A 714 -8.17 2.33 8.70
CA GLY A 714 -8.55 3.45 9.57
C GLY A 714 -9.93 4.05 9.25
N ARG A 715 -10.61 4.52 10.30
CA ARG A 715 -11.87 5.31 10.25
C ARG A 715 -13.06 4.66 9.52
N PRO A 716 -13.30 3.34 9.60
CA PRO A 716 -14.50 2.76 9.05
C PRO A 716 -15.75 3.32 9.76
N LEU A 717 -16.80 3.58 8.98
CA LEU A 717 -18.09 4.11 9.41
C LEU A 717 -18.05 5.51 10.02
N ILE A 718 -16.99 6.28 9.76
CA ILE A 718 -16.92 7.67 10.20
C ILE A 718 -18.14 8.47 9.67
N ASN A 719 -18.79 9.22 10.55
CA ASN A 719 -20.00 10.01 10.24
C ASN A 719 -21.21 9.20 9.71
N ALA A 720 -21.21 7.87 9.85
CA ALA A 720 -22.35 7.08 9.43
C ALA A 720 -23.59 7.33 10.33
N THR A 721 -24.77 7.28 9.72
CA THR A 721 -26.06 7.66 10.30
C THR A 721 -27.14 6.66 9.88
N GLY A 722 -28.33 6.72 10.47
CA GLY A 722 -29.46 5.91 9.98
C GLY A 722 -29.34 4.45 10.38
N ARG A 723 -29.34 3.53 9.41
CA ARG A 723 -29.50 2.08 9.66
C ARG A 723 -28.40 1.15 9.09
N PRO A 724 -27.10 1.51 9.10
CA PRO A 724 -26.05 0.59 8.62
C PRO A 724 -26.03 -0.68 9.47
N ARG A 725 -25.84 -1.84 8.82
CA ARG A 725 -25.76 -3.18 9.43
C ARG A 725 -24.49 -3.84 8.94
N VAL A 726 -23.42 -3.78 9.73
CA VAL A 726 -22.10 -4.18 9.26
C VAL A 726 -21.54 -5.33 10.09
N VAL A 727 -20.98 -6.34 9.43
CA VAL A 727 -20.20 -7.43 10.05
C VAL A 727 -18.77 -7.37 9.53
N ILE A 728 -17.82 -7.22 10.45
CA ILE A 728 -16.38 -7.27 10.18
C ILE A 728 -15.84 -8.49 10.93
N ASN A 729 -15.37 -9.50 10.18
CA ASN A 729 -14.87 -10.72 10.82
C ASN A 729 -13.48 -10.54 11.41
N GLY A 730 -12.60 -9.83 10.71
CA GLY A 730 -11.32 -9.40 11.26
C GLY A 730 -11.48 -8.32 12.34
N THR A 731 -10.66 -7.29 12.23
CA THR A 731 -10.70 -6.14 13.12
C THR A 731 -10.78 -4.82 12.36
N CYS A 732 -10.90 -3.72 13.08
CA CYS A 732 -10.65 -2.39 12.58
C CYS A 732 -9.35 -1.89 13.21
N LEU A 733 -8.43 -1.37 12.39
CA LEU A 733 -7.15 -0.91 12.91
C LEU A 733 -7.31 0.28 13.85
N ASP A 734 -8.09 1.31 13.49
CA ASP A 734 -8.38 2.42 14.40
C ASP A 734 -9.62 3.24 14.01
N TYR A 735 -10.14 4.03 14.95
CA TYR A 735 -11.28 4.95 14.78
C TYR A 735 -12.57 4.31 14.26
N LEU A 736 -12.87 3.07 14.65
CA LEU A 736 -14.12 2.43 14.25
C LEU A 736 -15.33 3.23 14.75
N ALA A 737 -16.21 3.59 13.81
CA ALA A 737 -17.47 4.28 14.06
C ALA A 737 -17.29 5.62 14.81
N GLU A 738 -16.27 6.39 14.40
CA GLU A 738 -16.10 7.77 14.79
C GLU A 738 -17.28 8.64 14.33
N SER A 739 -17.82 9.49 15.21
CA SER A 739 -19.01 10.31 14.97
C SER A 739 -20.21 9.50 14.46
N PHE A 740 -20.40 8.28 14.97
CA PHE A 740 -21.53 7.43 14.60
C PHE A 740 -22.84 7.96 15.19
N MET A 741 -23.80 8.23 14.30
CA MET A 741 -25.06 8.92 14.59
C MET A 741 -26.24 8.03 14.17
N ALA A 742 -26.15 6.73 14.44
CA ALA A 742 -27.05 5.74 13.88
C ALA A 742 -28.29 5.44 14.75
N GLY A 743 -28.58 6.21 15.79
CA GLY A 743 -29.79 6.00 16.63
C GLY A 743 -29.83 4.66 17.38
N ASP A 744 -30.96 4.31 18.01
CA ASP A 744 -31.07 3.08 18.81
C ASP A 744 -31.22 1.83 17.92
N PRO A 745 -30.30 0.84 17.98
CA PRO A 745 -30.37 -0.38 17.18
C PRO A 745 -31.70 -1.14 17.31
N LEU A 746 -32.28 -1.21 18.52
CA LEU A 746 -33.54 -1.90 18.78
C LEU A 746 -34.76 -1.14 18.24
N LYS A 747 -34.58 0.11 17.81
CA LYS A 747 -35.60 0.95 17.17
C LYS A 747 -35.28 1.23 15.70
N GLY A 748 -34.48 0.36 15.07
CA GLY A 748 -34.16 0.46 13.65
C GLY A 748 -32.92 1.31 13.34
N GLY A 749 -32.22 1.81 14.36
CA GLY A 749 -30.90 2.43 14.22
C GLY A 749 -29.80 1.44 13.81
N GLY A 750 -28.63 1.92 13.41
CA GLY A 750 -27.52 1.10 12.89
C GLY A 750 -26.60 0.48 13.95
N PHE A 751 -25.87 -0.57 13.57
CA PHE A 751 -24.87 -1.22 14.40
C PHE A 751 -23.71 -1.81 13.57
N VAL A 752 -22.64 -2.15 14.28
CA VAL A 752 -21.49 -2.90 13.75
C VAL A 752 -21.27 -4.15 14.59
N ILE A 753 -20.91 -5.27 13.96
CA ILE A 753 -20.42 -6.49 14.62
C ILE A 753 -18.94 -6.62 14.27
N VAL A 754 -18.09 -6.85 15.27
CA VAL A 754 -16.65 -7.11 15.09
C VAL A 754 -16.32 -8.44 15.75
N ASN A 755 -15.83 -9.41 14.97
CA ASN A 755 -15.55 -10.76 15.48
C ASN A 755 -14.11 -10.94 15.99
N GLY A 756 -13.15 -10.14 15.51
CA GLY A 756 -11.77 -10.16 16.00
C GLY A 756 -11.04 -11.47 15.71
N ILE A 757 -11.22 -12.05 14.52
CA ILE A 757 -10.64 -13.33 14.11
C ILE A 757 -9.75 -13.20 12.88
N THR A 758 -8.89 -14.18 12.64
CA THR A 758 -8.21 -14.39 11.37
C THR A 758 -8.18 -15.88 11.04
N PHE A 759 -7.50 -16.27 9.97
CA PHE A 759 -7.36 -17.67 9.57
C PHE A 759 -5.90 -18.08 9.54
N ASP A 760 -5.62 -19.30 9.99
CA ASP A 760 -4.33 -19.94 9.73
C ASP A 760 -4.22 -20.39 8.26
N GLU A 761 -3.06 -20.92 7.90
CA GLU A 761 -2.76 -21.39 6.55
C GLU A 761 -3.63 -22.58 6.10
N CYS A 762 -4.21 -23.31 7.04
CA CYS A 762 -5.10 -24.42 6.79
C CYS A 762 -6.56 -23.96 6.61
N GLY A 763 -6.85 -22.68 6.87
CA GLY A 763 -8.21 -22.13 6.83
C GLY A 763 -8.97 -22.31 8.14
N ASN A 764 -8.30 -22.67 9.23
CA ASN A 764 -8.92 -22.71 10.56
C ASN A 764 -9.03 -21.29 11.11
N MET A 765 -10.18 -20.98 11.74
CA MET A 765 -10.36 -19.73 12.45
C MET A 765 -9.44 -19.69 13.68
N ILE A 766 -8.72 -18.59 13.85
CA ILE A 766 -7.95 -18.27 15.06
C ILE A 766 -8.36 -16.90 15.59
N ASP A 767 -8.36 -16.75 16.92
CA ASP A 767 -8.65 -15.47 17.56
C ASP A 767 -7.47 -14.51 17.41
N LEU A 768 -7.74 -13.24 17.14
CA LEU A 768 -6.71 -12.20 17.22
C LEU A 768 -6.28 -12.03 18.67
N SER A 769 -5.00 -11.74 18.88
CA SER A 769 -4.46 -11.45 20.20
C SER A 769 -5.20 -10.28 20.86
N MET A 770 -5.58 -9.27 20.06
CA MET A 770 -6.45 -8.16 20.44
C MET A 770 -7.61 -8.05 19.44
N PRO A 771 -8.89 -8.24 19.88
CA PRO A 771 -10.04 -8.14 18.98
C PRO A 771 -10.22 -6.76 18.33
N TYR A 772 -9.76 -5.70 19.00
CA TYR A 772 -9.70 -4.32 18.48
C TYR A 772 -8.41 -3.65 18.95
N PRO A 773 -7.42 -3.43 18.06
CA PRO A 773 -6.10 -2.92 18.44
C PRO A 773 -5.99 -1.39 18.53
N GLY A 774 -6.99 -0.61 18.10
CA GLY A 774 -6.94 0.86 18.08
C GLY A 774 -7.31 1.52 19.42
N SER A 775 -7.09 2.83 19.56
CA SER A 775 -7.37 3.58 20.81
C SER A 775 -8.59 4.52 20.74
N ASN A 776 -9.26 4.61 19.59
CA ASN A 776 -10.37 5.57 19.38
C ASN A 776 -11.71 4.91 18.99
N LEU A 777 -12.03 3.77 19.61
CA LEU A 777 -13.28 3.05 19.37
C LEU A 777 -14.47 3.91 19.75
N PHE A 778 -15.39 4.10 18.79
CA PHE A 778 -16.66 4.79 19.01
C PHE A 778 -16.55 6.27 19.41
N SER A 779 -15.41 6.90 19.06
CA SER A 779 -15.12 8.34 19.18
C SER A 779 -16.32 9.19 18.79
N LEU A 780 -16.75 10.14 19.63
CA LEU A 780 -17.78 11.14 19.31
C LEU A 780 -19.13 10.57 18.85
N ALA A 781 -19.40 9.29 19.08
CA ALA A 781 -20.67 8.66 18.71
C ALA A 781 -21.83 9.23 19.56
N SER A 782 -22.99 9.43 18.93
CA SER A 782 -24.24 9.87 19.58
C SER A 782 -25.40 8.89 19.41
N GLY A 783 -25.21 7.84 18.60
CA GLY A 783 -26.16 6.75 18.46
C GLY A 783 -25.55 5.54 17.76
N GLY A 784 -26.24 4.42 17.84
CA GLY A 784 -25.82 3.11 17.34
C GLY A 784 -25.25 2.24 18.45
N ALA A 785 -24.76 1.06 18.07
CA ALA A 785 -23.99 0.19 18.96
C ALA A 785 -22.95 -0.62 18.18
N ILE A 786 -21.93 -1.07 18.90
CA ILE A 786 -20.97 -2.07 18.41
C ILE A 786 -21.17 -3.35 19.22
N PHE A 787 -21.29 -4.49 18.54
CA PHE A 787 -21.28 -5.82 19.12
C PHE A 787 -19.91 -6.43 18.89
N LEU A 788 -19.11 -6.44 19.95
CA LEU A 788 -17.72 -6.89 19.91
C LEU A 788 -17.63 -8.30 20.49
N ARG A 789 -17.15 -9.25 19.70
CA ARG A 789 -16.73 -10.57 20.19
C ARG A 789 -15.43 -10.39 20.97
N ASP A 790 -15.53 -10.50 22.29
CA ASP A 790 -14.39 -10.36 23.19
C ASP A 790 -14.60 -11.24 24.43
N PRO A 791 -14.46 -12.57 24.27
CA PRO A 791 -14.76 -13.54 25.32
C PRO A 791 -13.83 -13.43 26.53
N GLU A 792 -12.62 -12.90 26.33
CA GLU A 792 -11.61 -12.72 27.37
C GLU A 792 -11.60 -11.30 27.96
N CYS A 793 -12.49 -10.41 27.50
CA CYS A 793 -12.56 -9.00 27.92
C CYS A 793 -11.24 -8.23 27.74
N LYS A 794 -10.53 -8.48 26.63
CA LYS A 794 -9.23 -7.84 26.31
C LYS A 794 -9.36 -6.37 25.96
N VAL A 795 -10.49 -5.96 25.36
CA VAL A 795 -10.73 -4.55 25.04
C VAL A 795 -11.20 -3.83 26.31
N VAL A 796 -10.44 -2.83 26.73
CA VAL A 796 -10.65 -2.06 27.97
C VAL A 796 -11.16 -0.64 27.69
N ASP A 797 -11.52 0.10 28.74
CA ASP A 797 -12.12 1.45 28.63
C ASP A 797 -11.19 2.44 27.90
N GLU A 798 -9.88 2.26 27.99
CA GLU A 798 -8.86 3.07 27.31
C GLU A 798 -8.87 2.92 25.78
N HIS A 799 -9.52 1.88 25.23
CA HIS A 799 -9.75 1.79 23.78
C HIS A 799 -10.95 2.64 23.35
N LEU A 800 -11.83 3.03 24.28
CA LEU A 800 -13.07 3.76 24.01
C LEU A 800 -12.82 5.26 24.06
N ASN A 801 -13.45 5.99 23.14
CA ASN A 801 -13.49 7.45 23.18
C ASN A 801 -14.96 7.90 23.16
N GLY A 802 -15.57 8.16 24.32
CA GLY A 802 -17.00 8.54 24.38
C GLY A 802 -18.00 7.38 24.29
N GLY A 803 -17.53 6.13 24.29
CA GLY A 803 -18.33 4.92 24.44
C GLY A 803 -18.30 4.33 25.87
N VAL A 804 -19.18 3.37 26.15
CA VAL A 804 -19.17 2.55 27.37
C VAL A 804 -19.59 1.12 27.06
N PHE A 805 -19.00 0.15 27.75
CA PHE A 805 -19.42 -1.25 27.67
C PHE A 805 -20.77 -1.48 28.36
N ASP A 806 -21.59 -2.29 27.72
CA ASP A 806 -22.88 -2.78 28.20
C ASP A 806 -23.03 -4.27 27.83
N ARG A 807 -24.00 -4.94 28.46
CA ARG A 807 -24.28 -6.35 28.22
C ARG A 807 -25.09 -6.53 26.95
N VAL A 808 -24.81 -7.61 26.22
CA VAL A 808 -25.66 -8.08 25.12
C VAL A 808 -26.89 -8.76 25.72
N THR A 809 -28.07 -8.19 25.46
CA THR A 809 -29.36 -8.74 25.90
C THR A 809 -29.89 -9.78 24.91
N GLN A 810 -30.94 -10.51 25.27
CA GLN A 810 -31.63 -11.41 24.34
C GLN A 810 -32.23 -10.66 23.14
N ALA A 811 -32.70 -9.43 23.33
CA ALA A 811 -33.23 -8.60 22.25
C ALA A 811 -32.12 -8.17 21.28
N ASP A 812 -30.95 -7.80 21.83
CA ASP A 812 -29.76 -7.51 21.05
C ASP A 812 -29.30 -8.72 20.24
N TRP A 813 -29.25 -9.90 20.87
CA TRP A 813 -28.88 -11.14 20.18
C TRP A 813 -29.85 -11.47 19.04
N LYS A 814 -31.15 -11.39 19.29
CA LYS A 814 -32.18 -11.60 18.26
C LYS A 814 -32.05 -10.61 17.10
N LEU A 815 -31.59 -9.38 17.37
CA LEU A 815 -31.35 -8.36 16.34
C LEU A 815 -30.16 -8.74 15.45
N ILE A 816 -29.05 -9.20 16.03
CA ILE A 816 -27.81 -9.47 15.26
C ILE A 816 -27.73 -10.87 14.65
N PHE A 817 -28.47 -11.84 15.20
CA PHE A 817 -28.40 -13.25 14.79
C PHE A 817 -28.59 -13.46 13.28
N PRO A 818 -29.57 -12.84 12.59
CA PRO A 818 -29.74 -13.04 11.14
C PRO A 818 -28.55 -12.54 10.31
N TYR A 819 -27.82 -11.53 10.80
CA TYR A 819 -26.61 -11.04 10.13
C TYR A 819 -25.44 -11.99 10.35
N LEU A 820 -25.36 -12.65 11.51
CA LEU A 820 -24.40 -13.72 11.73
C LEU A 820 -24.71 -14.98 10.89
N GLU A 821 -26.00 -15.30 10.66
CA GLU A 821 -26.38 -16.42 9.78
C GLU A 821 -25.99 -16.14 8.32
N GLU A 822 -26.23 -14.91 7.84
CA GLU A 822 -25.77 -14.52 6.51
C GLU A 822 -24.24 -14.50 6.41
N ASN A 823 -23.55 -14.09 7.47
CA ASN A 823 -22.09 -14.15 7.58
C ASN A 823 -21.58 -15.60 7.50
N GLU A 824 -22.23 -16.54 8.19
CA GLU A 824 -21.93 -17.97 8.09
C GLU A 824 -22.18 -18.49 6.67
N ARG A 825 -23.25 -18.07 6.00
CA ARG A 825 -23.53 -18.46 4.62
C ARG A 825 -22.48 -17.94 3.63
N LEU A 826 -22.03 -16.70 3.79
CA LEU A 826 -21.08 -16.05 2.90
C LEU A 826 -19.64 -16.56 3.12
N PHE A 827 -19.25 -16.71 4.38
CA PHE A 827 -17.86 -16.92 4.77
C PHE A 827 -17.61 -18.22 5.52
N GLY A 828 -18.61 -19.10 5.67
CA GLY A 828 -18.47 -20.40 6.33
C GLY A 828 -17.92 -20.31 7.76
N ILE A 829 -18.18 -19.20 8.45
CA ILE A 829 -17.78 -18.97 9.84
C ILE A 829 -18.99 -19.34 10.70
N SER A 830 -18.96 -20.53 11.30
CA SER A 830 -20.09 -21.05 12.04
C SER A 830 -20.36 -20.26 13.30
N ILE A 831 -21.60 -19.85 13.51
CA ILE A 831 -21.99 -19.19 14.77
C ILE A 831 -21.71 -20.12 15.95
N GLU A 832 -22.06 -21.39 15.80
CA GLU A 832 -22.01 -22.37 16.88
C GLU A 832 -20.62 -22.98 17.03
N ALA A 833 -20.04 -23.49 15.93
CA ALA A 833 -18.76 -24.19 15.99
C ALA A 833 -17.54 -23.25 16.01
N ASN A 834 -17.70 -21.98 15.62
CA ASN A 834 -16.61 -21.02 15.59
C ASN A 834 -16.85 -19.84 16.53
N LEU A 835 -17.84 -18.98 16.28
CA LEU A 835 -17.97 -17.71 17.01
C LEU A 835 -18.28 -17.89 18.49
N LEU A 836 -19.19 -18.82 18.83
CA LEU A 836 -19.60 -19.09 20.22
C LEU A 836 -18.76 -20.17 20.91
N THR A 837 -17.87 -20.86 20.19
CA THR A 837 -17.02 -21.90 20.76
C THR A 837 -15.64 -21.34 21.08
N ILE A 838 -15.33 -21.23 22.37
CA ILE A 838 -14.06 -20.72 22.89
C ILE A 838 -13.33 -21.90 23.54
N ASP A 839 -12.07 -22.12 23.16
CA ASP A 839 -11.25 -23.25 23.62
C ASP A 839 -11.97 -24.62 23.48
N GLY A 840 -12.69 -24.80 22.37
CA GLY A 840 -13.44 -26.02 22.07
C GLY A 840 -14.73 -26.20 22.87
N GLN A 841 -15.13 -25.21 23.69
CA GLN A 841 -16.39 -25.25 24.45
C GLN A 841 -17.36 -24.17 23.99
N LYS A 842 -18.59 -24.59 23.68
CA LYS A 842 -19.68 -23.65 23.38
C LYS A 842 -20.01 -22.81 24.61
N GLN A 843 -19.92 -21.50 24.45
CA GLN A 843 -20.26 -20.49 25.44
C GLN A 843 -21.58 -19.79 25.09
N PRO A 844 -22.33 -19.27 26.09
CA PRO A 844 -23.50 -18.45 25.81
C PRO A 844 -23.09 -17.10 25.21
N PHE A 845 -23.90 -16.56 24.30
CA PHE A 845 -23.58 -15.35 23.53
C PHE A 845 -23.23 -14.14 24.40
N ASN A 846 -23.83 -14.01 25.58
CA ASN A 846 -23.62 -12.89 26.51
C ASN A 846 -22.31 -12.98 27.30
N LYS A 847 -21.58 -14.10 27.22
CA LYS A 847 -20.20 -14.24 27.69
C LYS A 847 -19.18 -14.03 26.57
N VAL A 848 -19.60 -14.16 25.31
CA VAL A 848 -18.73 -14.06 24.14
C VAL A 848 -18.76 -12.64 23.56
N TYR A 849 -19.93 -12.02 23.50
CA TYR A 849 -20.11 -10.69 22.96
C TYR A 849 -20.37 -9.65 24.05
N ARG A 850 -19.74 -8.49 23.88
CA ARG A 850 -20.00 -7.27 24.64
C ARG A 850 -20.59 -6.22 23.72
N LYS A 851 -21.37 -5.30 24.27
CA LYS A 851 -22.00 -4.21 23.52
C LYS A 851 -21.30 -2.90 23.89
N VAL A 852 -20.94 -2.07 22.92
CA VAL A 852 -20.46 -0.70 23.15
C VAL A 852 -21.57 0.26 22.71
N VAL A 853 -21.92 1.21 23.59
CA VAL A 853 -22.96 2.22 23.36
C VAL A 853 -22.41 3.60 23.70
N PRO A 854 -22.98 4.71 23.16
CA PRO A 854 -22.43 6.02 23.42
C PRO A 854 -22.76 6.44 24.84
N ILE A 855 -21.86 7.18 25.49
CA ILE A 855 -22.15 7.77 26.80
C ILE A 855 -23.33 8.73 26.64
N LYS A 856 -24.35 8.59 27.50
CA LYS A 856 -25.48 9.54 27.53
C LYS A 856 -24.96 10.91 27.96
N SER A 857 -24.75 11.81 27.00
CA SER A 857 -24.41 13.20 27.28
C SER A 857 -25.51 13.85 28.15
N GLN A 858 -25.15 14.32 29.35
CA GLN A 858 -26.01 15.19 30.16
C GLN A 858 -26.38 16.50 29.43
N ALA A 859 -25.68 16.87 28.35
CA ALA A 859 -25.85 18.15 27.67
C ALA A 859 -26.99 18.22 26.63
N LEU A 860 -27.69 17.11 26.33
CA LEU A 860 -28.87 17.11 25.44
C LEU A 860 -30.20 17.10 26.20
N GLY A 861 -30.16 17.15 27.54
CA GLY A 861 -31.33 17.29 28.41
C GLY A 861 -31.67 18.74 28.70
N THR A 862 -31.98 19.57 27.69
CA THR A 862 -32.85 20.73 27.97
C THR A 862 -34.27 20.20 28.07
N SER A 863 -34.75 20.11 29.30
CA SER A 863 -36.14 19.80 29.62
C SER A 863 -37.07 20.73 28.83
N LYS A 864 -37.89 20.17 27.94
CA LYS A 864 -39.16 20.81 27.61
C LYS A 864 -40.18 20.32 28.62
N LYS A 865 -40.49 21.20 29.58
CA LYS A 865 -41.78 21.21 30.28
C LYS A 865 -42.90 21.45 29.27
#